data_AF-A0A2A9GKX8-F1
#
_entry.id   AF-A0A2A9GKX8-F1
#
_cell.length_a   1.000
_cell.length_b   1.000
_cell.length_c   1.000
_cell.angle_alpha   90.00
_cell.angle_beta   90.00
_cell.angle_gamma   90.00
#
_symmetry.space_group_name_H-M   'P 1'
#
loop_
_entity.id
_entity.type
_entity.pdbx_description
1 polymer ?
#
loop_
_entity_poly.entity_id
_entity_poly.type
_entity_poly.pdbx_seq_one_letter_code
_entity_poly.pdbx_strand_id
1 'polypeptide(L)'
;MATQIDPSNVDDWDEPLNTDPMFRSSHVFSTADITVTFDGMTVGAAEDPLAYFDTTGTNGTKETKEGVTLYPIESEFGYNVADFQDATQKVIDPENPDYAEGWAGDVYDGEGNQLGLVISDAPTDTFKTPALYGTWLAGLGGNTVKASTEHYVVMQNILSDQKFPGDPDALYPLDDELRVVSSSDAALNGRLVSDVITELEALPNMEGDKNGDGVIDIKDVLAPNETEITENIAVSSDYSVTVKDDGKLLYRWGNTIKKPNDVRLEATMDLPDEWSEYNPYTSLRNIYHVTEAELVVHHTITNNPNDQVRPEDFENEAAIGTLPTYYIDPAYNDDGLGPREVWLTTDAYYAGDGTLYPADTILRDEYLADQWDASDLAAIGAEDGAEGFTNAWYTTMDREPFEPVLNEDGTEYADSGPRWRLQPDKYGQDLPSVVIPDDPSDQPPPTNDEVKYEVGAETQTVLNLLDWGYPAQPLSVSAGWQDKPGDVSVNGMNYSDGFDMAVYIKGDIKPATVYSAELLMDYELVTPYAVEADVVGTDGNDFLVGIGSNAFTGGAGTDLFVLSYGSSVEGVPLTASTISDFEVGTDAIGLIGLGVSDTNFADNISQVVNGTNLEIYLDTDGAEAGADPVLIATLTDVAGDLGPSQGLVMEEDFLLANPGAGDAPVSEAPIEGTSGNDHLTGTLGDDEILGLAGNDTIYGLSGDDTIDGGAGFDLLYGGVGADTFVFADGTNVDMVYDFDLGVDSIQLSGFVEGDVSVSEYGSIGTLLTAGDDYMILRGVDVADFNAEPDVFIPDNTLMA
;
A
#
# COMPACT_ATOMS: atom_id res chain seq x y z
N MET A 1 -17.06 -16.54 27.76
CA MET A 1 -17.22 -17.28 26.51
C MET A 1 -17.30 -16.20 25.47
N ALA A 2 -16.28 -16.07 24.63
CA ALA A 2 -16.42 -15.32 23.40
C ALA A 2 -17.66 -15.88 22.70
N THR A 3 -18.66 -15.03 22.50
CA THR A 3 -19.89 -15.43 21.82
C THR A 3 -19.66 -15.35 20.32
N GLN A 4 -20.46 -16.08 19.54
CA GLN A 4 -20.54 -15.82 18.11
C GLN A 4 -20.85 -14.33 17.92
N ILE A 5 -20.06 -13.63 17.09
CA ILE A 5 -20.24 -12.20 16.83
C ILE A 5 -21.69 -11.99 16.41
N ASP A 6 -22.40 -11.17 17.17
CA ASP A 6 -23.69 -10.64 16.76
C ASP A 6 -23.42 -9.22 16.23
N PRO A 7 -23.33 -9.02 14.91
CA PRO A 7 -23.04 -7.69 14.33
C PRO A 7 -24.08 -6.64 14.73
N SER A 8 -25.26 -7.04 15.25
CA SER A 8 -26.26 -6.10 15.78
C SER A 8 -26.04 -5.67 17.23
N ASN A 9 -24.97 -6.17 17.86
CA ASN A 9 -24.67 -6.05 19.29
C ASN A 9 -23.25 -5.53 19.55
N VAL A 10 -22.49 -5.23 18.47
CA VAL A 10 -21.29 -4.40 18.52
C VAL A 10 -21.77 -2.99 18.91
N ASP A 11 -21.10 -2.36 19.88
CA ASP A 11 -21.34 -0.94 20.12
C ASP A 11 -20.79 -0.21 18.87
N ASP A 12 -21.74 0.13 17.99
CA ASP A 12 -21.70 0.85 16.71
C ASP A 12 -20.79 2.09 16.76
N TRP A 13 -19.50 1.92 16.44
CA TRP A 13 -18.53 3.02 16.38
C TRP A 13 -17.98 3.26 14.97
N ASP A 14 -17.59 2.21 14.24
CA ASP A 14 -17.21 2.26 12.82
C ASP A 14 -18.00 1.20 12.04
N GLU A 15 -18.98 1.61 11.24
CA GLU A 15 -19.67 0.72 10.29
C GLU A 15 -19.07 0.91 8.89
N PRO A 16 -18.91 -0.18 8.10
CA PRO A 16 -18.51 -0.05 6.71
C PRO A 16 -19.51 0.83 5.96
N LEU A 17 -19.02 1.79 5.18
CA LEU A 17 -19.88 2.58 4.30
C LEU A 17 -20.47 1.69 3.20
N ASN A 18 -19.69 0.70 2.74
CA ASN A 18 -20.14 -0.28 1.77
C ASN A 18 -20.98 -1.38 2.44
N THR A 19 -22.25 -1.04 2.69
CA THR A 19 -23.22 -1.96 3.32
C THR A 19 -23.79 -3.05 2.40
N ASP A 20 -23.57 -2.97 1.08
CA ASP A 20 -24.06 -3.93 0.08
C ASP A 20 -23.02 -4.17 -1.03
N PRO A 21 -21.84 -4.74 -0.70
CA PRO A 21 -20.72 -4.81 -1.62
C PRO A 21 -20.95 -5.82 -2.75
N MET A 22 -20.41 -5.52 -3.92
CA MET A 22 -20.36 -6.43 -5.07
C MET A 22 -19.57 -7.70 -4.76
N PHE A 23 -18.48 -7.57 -4.00
CA PHE A 23 -17.65 -8.68 -3.58
C PHE A 23 -17.37 -8.66 -2.08
N ARG A 24 -17.41 -9.86 -1.47
CA ARG A 24 -17.08 -10.07 -0.07
C ARG A 24 -16.20 -11.32 0.06
N SER A 25 -15.06 -11.17 0.74
CA SER A 25 -14.21 -12.27 1.19
C SER A 25 -14.02 -12.18 2.70
N SER A 26 -13.86 -13.32 3.38
CA SER A 26 -13.75 -13.35 4.84
C SER A 26 -12.75 -14.39 5.31
N HIS A 27 -11.93 -14.04 6.31
CA HIS A 27 -11.00 -14.94 6.98
C HIS A 27 -11.29 -15.00 8.48
N VAL A 28 -11.22 -16.19 9.09
CA VAL A 28 -11.36 -16.37 10.55
C VAL A 28 -9.99 -16.78 11.11
N PHE A 29 -9.46 -15.98 12.03
CA PHE A 29 -8.13 -16.21 12.58
C PHE A 29 -8.06 -17.45 13.47
N SER A 30 -6.89 -18.07 13.45
CA SER A 30 -6.56 -19.30 14.14
C SER A 30 -5.07 -19.36 14.43
N THR A 31 -4.68 -20.37 15.19
CA THR A 31 -3.29 -20.67 15.46
C THR A 31 -2.48 -21.06 14.21
N ALA A 32 -3.13 -21.39 13.10
CA ALA A 32 -2.45 -21.68 11.83
C ALA A 32 -1.96 -20.42 11.11
N ASP A 33 -2.52 -19.26 11.45
CA ASP A 33 -2.17 -17.96 10.88
C ASP A 33 -0.96 -17.33 11.58
N ILE A 34 -0.51 -17.92 12.70
CA ILE A 34 0.64 -17.43 13.45
C ILE A 34 1.91 -17.81 12.71
N THR A 35 2.68 -16.79 12.32
CA THR A 35 3.92 -17.00 11.56
C THR A 35 5.20 -16.92 12.40
N VAL A 36 5.15 -16.38 13.63
CA VAL A 36 6.27 -16.21 14.61
C VAL A 36 7.66 -16.09 13.95
N THR A 37 8.04 -14.89 13.51
CA THR A 37 9.41 -14.62 13.05
C THR A 37 9.87 -13.25 13.54
N PHE A 38 10.98 -13.19 14.29
CA PHE A 38 11.51 -11.93 14.83
C PHE A 38 13.04 -11.81 14.73
N ASP A 39 13.68 -12.69 13.96
CA ASP A 39 15.12 -12.69 13.72
C ASP A 39 15.53 -11.74 12.58
N GLY A 40 14.59 -10.92 12.06
CA GLY A 40 14.78 -10.21 10.79
C GLY A 40 14.81 -11.14 9.57
N MET A 41 14.44 -12.41 9.74
CA MET A 41 14.12 -13.27 8.61
C MET A 41 12.70 -12.99 8.16
N THR A 42 12.56 -12.64 6.90
CA THR A 42 11.29 -12.59 6.18
C THR A 42 10.62 -13.97 6.24
N VAL A 43 9.34 -14.06 6.65
CA VAL A 43 8.60 -15.33 6.89
C VAL A 43 8.71 -16.27 5.70
N GLY A 44 8.68 -15.73 4.48
CA GLY A 44 8.78 -16.55 3.27
C GLY A 44 10.12 -17.25 3.03
N ALA A 45 11.15 -16.95 3.81
CA ALA A 45 12.43 -17.66 3.80
C ALA A 45 12.61 -18.64 4.98
N ALA A 46 11.68 -18.68 5.94
CA ALA A 46 11.79 -19.52 7.14
C ALA A 46 11.45 -20.99 6.84
N GLU A 47 12.31 -21.92 7.27
CA GLU A 47 12.12 -23.36 6.98
C GLU A 47 10.98 -24.03 7.79
N ASP A 48 10.48 -23.42 8.89
CA ASP A 48 9.30 -23.87 9.65
C ASP A 48 8.80 -22.81 10.67
N PRO A 49 7.75 -22.02 10.37
CA PRO A 49 7.21 -21.02 11.31
C PRO A 49 6.59 -21.64 12.58
N LEU A 50 6.23 -22.93 12.57
CA LEU A 50 5.70 -23.64 13.74
C LEU A 50 6.79 -24.14 14.69
N ALA A 51 8.08 -23.99 14.34
CA ALA A 51 9.18 -24.33 15.24
C ALA A 51 9.16 -23.53 16.55
N TYR A 52 8.52 -22.35 16.52
CA TYR A 52 8.49 -21.38 17.61
C TYR A 52 7.16 -21.36 18.38
N PHE A 53 6.21 -22.24 18.03
CA PHE A 53 4.92 -22.34 18.68
C PHE A 53 4.60 -23.78 19.15
N ASP A 54 4.54 -23.99 20.46
CA ASP A 54 4.30 -25.33 21.02
C ASP A 54 2.80 -25.68 21.10
N THR A 55 2.25 -26.15 19.98
CA THR A 55 0.88 -26.70 19.91
C THR A 55 0.69 -28.02 20.67
N THR A 56 1.76 -28.67 21.11
CA THR A 56 1.68 -29.98 21.80
C THR A 56 1.35 -29.84 23.28
N GLY A 57 1.59 -28.65 23.85
CA GLY A 57 1.45 -28.35 25.28
C GLY A 57 2.50 -29.03 26.15
N THR A 58 3.59 -29.55 25.55
CA THR A 58 4.68 -30.23 26.27
C THR A 58 5.44 -29.26 27.18
N ASN A 59 5.51 -27.98 26.79
CA ASN A 59 6.17 -26.90 27.52
C ASN A 59 5.20 -26.14 28.46
N GLY A 60 4.00 -26.69 28.67
CA GLY A 60 2.98 -26.12 29.56
C GLY A 60 1.96 -25.29 28.81
N THR A 61 0.79 -25.10 29.41
CA THR A 61 -0.30 -24.29 28.83
C THR A 61 -0.84 -23.32 29.89
N LYS A 62 -1.51 -22.26 29.41
CA LYS A 62 -2.34 -21.39 30.23
C LYS A 62 -3.82 -21.60 29.90
N GLU A 63 -4.69 -21.21 30.82
CA GLU A 63 -6.13 -21.12 30.56
C GLU A 63 -6.59 -19.69 30.82
N THR A 64 -7.35 -19.12 29.89
CA THR A 64 -8.03 -17.84 30.09
C THR A 64 -9.14 -17.99 31.14
N LYS A 65 -9.67 -16.87 31.66
CA LYS A 65 -10.83 -16.93 32.58
C LYS A 65 -12.06 -17.54 31.91
N GLU A 66 -12.11 -17.44 30.59
CA GLU A 66 -13.16 -17.91 29.70
C GLU A 66 -13.00 -19.40 29.36
N GLY A 67 -11.87 -20.02 29.75
CA GLY A 67 -11.59 -21.45 29.57
C GLY A 67 -10.90 -21.82 28.26
N VAL A 68 -10.34 -20.85 27.53
CA VAL A 68 -9.55 -21.09 26.32
C VAL A 68 -8.16 -21.57 26.72
N THR A 69 -7.72 -22.70 26.17
CA THR A 69 -6.36 -23.21 26.38
C THR A 69 -5.39 -22.45 25.47
N LEU A 70 -4.39 -21.83 26.06
CA LEU A 70 -3.33 -21.12 25.35
C LEU A 70 -2.02 -21.89 25.41
N TYR A 71 -1.42 -22.06 24.24
CA TYR A 71 -0.15 -22.70 24.00
C TYR A 71 0.95 -21.65 23.96
N PRO A 72 2.16 -21.95 24.45
CA PRO A 72 3.20 -20.95 24.53
C PRO A 72 3.91 -20.74 23.19
N ILE A 73 4.29 -19.49 22.97
CA ILE A 73 5.10 -19.01 21.86
C ILE A 73 6.49 -18.68 22.41
N GLU A 74 7.53 -19.12 21.72
CA GLU A 74 8.91 -18.69 21.92
C GLU A 74 9.16 -17.51 20.98
N SER A 75 8.96 -16.29 21.49
CA SER A 75 9.13 -15.07 20.68
C SER A 75 10.59 -14.59 20.65
N GLU A 76 11.43 -14.97 21.63
CA GLU A 76 12.89 -14.74 21.77
C GLU A 76 13.40 -13.33 21.42
N PHE A 77 12.49 -12.38 21.33
CA PHE A 77 12.76 -11.07 20.81
C PHE A 77 13.12 -10.13 21.96
N GLY A 78 14.35 -9.60 21.94
CA GLY A 78 14.83 -8.65 22.95
C GLY A 78 16.31 -8.79 23.29
N TYR A 79 16.76 -7.99 24.23
CA TYR A 79 18.16 -7.90 24.64
C TYR A 79 18.31 -8.19 26.13
N ASN A 80 19.38 -8.91 26.49
CA ASN A 80 19.91 -8.91 27.85
C ASN A 80 20.65 -7.58 28.07
N VAL A 81 19.97 -6.56 28.61
CA VAL A 81 20.58 -5.24 28.85
C VAL A 81 21.08 -5.16 30.30
N ALA A 82 22.40 -5.13 30.49
CA ALA A 82 23.01 -4.91 31.80
C ALA A 82 23.48 -3.47 32.03
N ASP A 83 24.01 -2.76 31.02
CA ASP A 83 24.49 -1.36 31.14
C ASP A 83 24.88 -0.66 29.81
N PHE A 84 24.20 -0.93 28.67
CA PHE A 84 24.57 -0.55 27.28
C PHE A 84 25.98 -0.94 26.78
N GLN A 85 26.93 -1.26 27.67
CA GLN A 85 28.25 -1.78 27.31
C GLN A 85 28.21 -3.26 26.91
N ASP A 86 27.12 -3.97 27.24
CA ASP A 86 26.97 -5.41 27.07
C ASP A 86 25.52 -5.81 26.68
N ALA A 87 24.81 -4.98 25.89
CA ALA A 87 23.51 -5.41 25.35
C ALA A 87 23.74 -6.58 24.39
N THR A 88 23.37 -7.79 24.80
CA THR A 88 23.44 -8.97 23.94
C THR A 88 22.03 -9.39 23.56
N GLN A 89 21.79 -9.55 22.26
CA GLN A 89 20.55 -10.13 21.74
C GLN A 89 20.29 -11.47 22.43
N LYS A 90 19.03 -11.75 22.76
CA LYS A 90 18.61 -13.10 23.09
C LYS A 90 18.87 -14.01 21.87
N VAL A 91 19.24 -15.26 22.14
CA VAL A 91 19.58 -16.21 21.07
C VAL A 91 18.90 -17.51 21.45
N ILE A 92 18.15 -18.05 20.48
CA ILE A 92 17.38 -19.27 20.64
C ILE A 92 18.31 -20.36 21.13
N ASP A 93 18.01 -20.92 22.29
CA ASP A 93 18.70 -22.09 22.82
C ASP A 93 17.98 -23.35 22.31
N PRO A 94 18.44 -23.97 21.20
CA PRO A 94 17.80 -25.17 20.67
C PRO A 94 17.85 -26.37 21.64
N GLU A 95 18.66 -26.30 22.70
CA GLU A 95 18.71 -27.34 23.75
C GLU A 95 17.78 -27.01 24.94
N ASN A 96 17.39 -25.75 25.14
CA ASN A 96 16.52 -25.29 26.23
C ASN A 96 15.72 -24.02 25.85
N PRO A 97 14.73 -24.15 24.94
CA PRO A 97 13.89 -23.04 24.48
C PRO A 97 13.03 -22.42 25.60
N ASP A 98 12.86 -21.10 25.60
CA ASP A 98 12.09 -20.35 26.62
C ASP A 98 10.66 -20.01 26.15
N TYR A 99 9.76 -21.00 26.26
CA TYR A 99 8.33 -20.90 25.94
C TYR A 99 7.50 -20.13 27.00
N ALA A 100 8.03 -19.06 27.58
CA ALA A 100 7.38 -18.31 28.65
C ALA A 100 7.12 -16.84 28.30
N GLU A 101 7.15 -16.49 27.02
CA GLU A 101 7.18 -15.10 26.55
C GLU A 101 5.85 -14.64 25.92
N GLY A 102 5.17 -15.52 25.18
CA GLY A 102 3.83 -15.29 24.62
C GLY A 102 2.96 -16.55 24.69
N TRP A 103 1.66 -16.40 24.53
CA TRP A 103 0.70 -17.50 24.45
C TRP A 103 -0.40 -17.21 23.45
N ALA A 104 -0.80 -18.23 22.68
CA ALA A 104 -1.94 -18.14 21.78
C ALA A 104 -2.81 -19.39 21.79
N GLY A 105 -4.08 -19.26 21.46
CA GLY A 105 -4.99 -20.41 21.39
C GLY A 105 -6.31 -20.11 20.70
N ASP A 106 -6.80 -21.10 19.98
CA ASP A 106 -8.05 -21.02 19.20
C ASP A 106 -9.29 -20.89 20.08
N VAL A 107 -10.23 -20.08 19.61
CA VAL A 107 -11.58 -19.93 20.14
C VAL A 107 -12.53 -20.78 19.31
N TYR A 108 -13.33 -21.61 19.97
CA TYR A 108 -14.37 -22.40 19.34
C TYR A 108 -15.74 -22.10 19.96
N ASP A 109 -16.80 -22.22 19.15
CA ASP A 109 -18.17 -22.22 19.65
C ASP A 109 -18.54 -23.55 20.33
N GLY A 110 -19.79 -23.65 20.81
CA GLY A 110 -20.30 -24.86 21.45
C GLY A 110 -20.51 -26.07 20.50
N GLU A 111 -20.41 -25.85 19.19
CA GLU A 111 -20.55 -26.87 18.13
C GLU A 111 -19.17 -27.32 17.59
N GLY A 112 -18.10 -26.60 17.91
CA GLY A 112 -16.73 -26.86 17.50
C GLY A 112 -16.27 -26.09 16.27
N ASN A 113 -16.99 -25.04 15.86
CA ASN A 113 -16.57 -24.16 14.78
C ASN A 113 -15.54 -23.14 15.30
N GLN A 114 -14.49 -22.87 14.52
CA GLN A 114 -13.49 -21.84 14.82
C GLN A 114 -14.15 -20.45 14.80
N LEU A 115 -13.89 -19.63 15.82
CA LEU A 115 -14.40 -18.26 15.93
C LEU A 115 -13.29 -17.21 15.88
N GLY A 116 -12.05 -17.55 16.22
CA GLY A 116 -10.97 -16.59 16.32
C GLY A 116 -9.78 -17.11 17.11
N LEU A 117 -8.82 -16.22 17.37
CA LEU A 117 -7.58 -16.49 18.07
C LEU A 117 -7.45 -15.58 19.30
N VAL A 118 -7.14 -16.17 20.46
CA VAL A 118 -6.74 -15.41 21.65
C VAL A 118 -5.22 -15.35 21.72
N ILE A 119 -4.68 -14.17 22.00
CA ILE A 119 -3.26 -13.93 22.23
C ILE A 119 -3.07 -13.26 23.58
N SER A 120 -2.01 -13.62 24.30
CA SER A 120 -1.66 -13.06 25.60
C SER A 120 -0.16 -13.11 25.81
N ASP A 121 0.41 -12.05 26.35
CA ASP A 121 1.85 -11.96 26.59
C ASP A 121 2.30 -12.23 28.02
N ALA A 122 3.61 -12.34 28.19
CA ALA A 122 4.22 -12.47 29.50
C ALA A 122 4.26 -11.12 30.20
N PRO A 123 4.22 -11.11 31.55
CA PRO A 123 4.56 -9.92 32.30
C PRO A 123 5.91 -9.39 31.84
N THR A 124 5.96 -8.11 31.43
CA THR A 124 7.21 -7.45 31.11
C THR A 124 8.13 -7.45 32.34
N ASP A 125 9.40 -7.82 32.15
CA ASP A 125 10.40 -7.70 33.19
C ASP A 125 10.63 -6.22 33.56
N THR A 126 10.42 -5.88 34.83
CA THR A 126 10.65 -4.51 35.31
C THR A 126 12.12 -4.29 35.65
N PHE A 127 12.85 -3.53 34.82
CA PHE A 127 14.18 -3.02 35.17
C PHE A 127 14.06 -1.73 35.96
N LYS A 128 14.54 -1.72 37.21
CA LYS A 128 14.54 -0.52 38.05
C LYS A 128 15.71 0.37 37.67
N THR A 129 15.42 1.56 37.17
CA THR A 129 16.43 2.63 37.11
C THR A 129 16.85 3.01 38.54
N PRO A 130 18.13 3.37 38.77
CA PRO A 130 18.52 3.99 40.03
C PRO A 130 17.69 5.26 40.24
N ALA A 131 17.20 5.49 41.46
CA ALA A 131 16.52 6.74 41.78
C ALA A 131 17.46 7.93 41.52
N LEU A 132 17.25 8.64 40.41
CA LEU A 132 17.93 9.88 40.11
C LEU A 132 17.34 10.96 41.02
N TYR A 133 18.20 11.65 41.75
CA TYR A 133 17.79 12.66 42.73
C TYR A 133 17.30 13.94 42.02
N GLY A 134 16.07 13.92 41.51
CA GLY A 134 15.39 15.07 40.91
C GLY A 134 13.87 14.87 40.97
N THR A 135 13.13 15.91 41.36
CA THR A 135 11.67 15.84 41.58
C THR A 135 10.84 15.80 40.29
N TRP A 136 11.44 16.03 39.12
CA TRP A 136 10.74 16.15 37.84
C TRP A 136 10.43 14.78 37.19
N LEU A 137 11.41 13.86 37.17
CA LEU A 137 11.21 12.46 36.75
C LEU A 137 10.22 11.68 37.65
N ALA A 138 9.94 12.18 38.86
CA ALA A 138 8.93 11.61 39.74
C ALA A 138 7.48 11.98 39.36
N GLY A 139 7.29 12.99 38.48
CA GLY A 139 5.98 13.49 38.05
C GLY A 139 5.39 12.74 36.84
N LEU A 140 6.23 12.17 35.98
CA LEU A 140 5.82 11.41 34.78
C LEU A 140 5.35 9.97 35.07
N GLY A 141 5.07 9.64 36.34
CA GLY A 141 4.39 8.38 36.67
C GLY A 141 5.17 7.09 36.35
N GLY A 142 6.44 6.96 36.74
CA GLY A 142 7.07 5.63 36.83
C GLY A 142 8.60 5.61 36.99
N ASN A 143 9.13 4.64 37.74
CA ASN A 143 10.55 4.23 37.63
C ASN A 143 10.79 3.38 36.36
N THR A 144 10.05 3.66 35.30
CA THR A 144 9.90 2.88 34.07
C THR A 144 9.50 3.86 32.98
N VAL A 145 10.30 3.99 31.93
CA VAL A 145 9.98 4.78 30.74
C VAL A 145 9.72 3.79 29.61
N LYS A 146 8.52 3.80 29.03
CA LYS A 146 8.24 3.17 27.74
C LYS A 146 8.87 4.11 26.69
N ALA A 147 9.97 3.70 26.09
CA ALA A 147 10.64 4.46 25.04
C ALA A 147 10.29 3.79 23.71
N SER A 148 9.29 4.35 23.05
CA SER A 148 8.99 4.13 21.65
C SER A 148 8.90 5.52 20.99
N THR A 149 8.80 5.56 19.66
CA THR A 149 9.23 6.65 18.74
C THR A 149 8.87 8.09 19.13
N GLU A 150 7.83 8.32 19.92
CA GLU A 150 7.17 9.64 19.97
C GLU A 150 7.15 10.34 21.34
N HIS A 151 8.08 10.04 22.24
CA HIS A 151 8.26 10.87 23.44
C HIS A 151 9.10 12.14 23.20
N TYR A 152 8.78 12.87 22.12
CA TYR A 152 9.28 14.23 21.86
C TYR A 152 8.95 15.19 23.00
N VAL A 153 7.84 14.98 23.71
CA VAL A 153 7.47 15.74 24.92
C VAL A 153 8.55 15.67 26.00
N VAL A 154 9.26 14.54 26.13
CA VAL A 154 10.39 14.42 27.07
C VAL A 154 11.58 15.22 26.55
N MET A 155 11.86 15.15 25.26
CA MET A 155 12.95 15.90 24.61
C MET A 155 12.69 17.41 24.68
N GLN A 156 11.50 17.88 24.32
CA GLN A 156 11.10 19.28 24.40
C GLN A 156 11.07 19.79 25.83
N ASN A 157 10.79 18.98 26.86
CA ASN A 157 10.90 19.42 28.26
C ASN A 157 12.34 19.49 28.77
N ILE A 158 13.21 18.61 28.28
CA ILE A 158 14.66 18.67 28.55
C ILE A 158 15.30 19.86 27.79
N LEU A 159 14.81 20.14 26.59
CA LEU A 159 15.24 21.26 25.74
C LEU A 159 14.60 22.59 26.15
N SER A 160 13.38 22.65 26.71
CA SER A 160 12.68 23.90 27.04
C SER A 160 12.89 24.41 28.46
N ASP A 161 13.48 23.63 29.37
CA ASP A 161 14.16 24.20 30.54
C ASP A 161 15.58 24.68 30.19
N GLN A 162 15.96 24.59 28.91
CA GLN A 162 17.09 25.32 28.34
C GLN A 162 16.54 26.42 27.45
N LYS A 163 16.61 27.65 27.91
CA LYS A 163 16.17 28.80 27.12
C LYS A 163 16.92 28.92 25.77
N PHE A 164 18.09 28.26 25.64
CA PHE A 164 18.91 28.10 24.43
C PHE A 164 20.12 27.15 24.70
N PRO A 165 20.79 26.60 23.67
CA PRO A 165 22.06 25.88 23.81
C PRO A 165 23.11 26.72 24.55
N GLY A 166 23.60 26.22 25.69
CA GLY A 166 24.53 26.95 26.58
C GLY A 166 23.86 27.82 27.66
N ASP A 167 22.58 27.61 27.97
CA ASP A 167 21.85 28.30 29.05
C ASP A 167 22.53 28.07 30.42
N PRO A 168 23.03 29.12 31.09
CA PRO A 168 23.65 29.00 32.41
C PRO A 168 22.67 28.69 33.54
N ASP A 169 21.35 28.81 33.30
CA ASP A 169 20.29 28.48 34.25
C ASP A 169 19.75 27.05 34.04
N ALA A 170 20.21 26.33 33.00
CA ALA A 170 19.90 24.92 32.80
C ALA A 170 20.40 24.08 33.99
N LEU A 171 19.51 23.30 34.60
CA LEU A 171 19.88 22.42 35.73
C LEU A 171 20.88 21.33 35.30
N TYR A 172 20.85 20.92 34.03
CA TYR A 172 21.81 20.03 33.38
C TYR A 172 21.91 20.38 31.87
N PRO A 173 23.06 20.83 31.34
CA PRO A 173 23.25 20.91 29.89
C PRO A 173 23.23 19.50 29.31
N LEU A 174 22.58 19.32 28.17
CA LEU A 174 22.61 18.04 27.46
C LEU A 174 24.00 17.82 26.86
N ASP A 175 24.40 16.56 26.85
CA ASP A 175 25.57 16.10 26.13
C ASP A 175 25.24 15.93 24.65
N ASP A 176 25.56 16.97 23.89
CA ASP A 176 25.42 17.01 22.43
C ASP A 176 26.60 16.29 21.72
N GLU A 177 27.51 15.65 22.47
CA GLU A 177 28.59 14.83 21.91
C GLU A 177 28.10 13.41 21.53
N LEU A 178 27.15 13.30 20.62
CA LEU A 178 26.75 12.01 20.06
C LEU A 178 27.95 11.33 19.40
N ARG A 179 28.27 10.12 19.86
CA ARG A 179 29.35 9.28 19.33
C ARG A 179 28.78 8.05 18.67
N VAL A 180 29.27 7.73 17.48
CA VAL A 180 28.89 6.50 16.79
C VAL A 180 29.47 5.31 17.56
N VAL A 181 28.64 4.37 17.95
CA VAL A 181 29.00 3.04 18.44
C VAL A 181 28.68 2.07 17.33
N SER A 182 29.71 1.37 16.86
CA SER A 182 29.57 0.40 15.79
C SER A 182 30.42 -0.82 16.07
N SER A 183 29.82 -2.01 15.96
CA SER A 183 30.53 -3.28 16.07
C SER A 183 31.05 -3.77 14.71
N SER A 184 30.41 -3.34 13.62
CA SER A 184 30.75 -3.70 12.24
C SER A 184 31.72 -2.71 11.57
N ASP A 185 31.72 -1.43 11.95
CA ASP A 185 32.64 -0.42 11.41
C ASP A 185 33.55 0.20 12.49
N ALA A 186 34.76 -0.36 12.60
CA ALA A 186 35.79 0.13 13.51
C ALA A 186 36.33 1.54 13.16
N ALA A 187 36.09 2.04 11.95
CA ALA A 187 36.50 3.39 11.55
C ALA A 187 35.51 4.46 12.05
N LEU A 188 34.23 4.11 12.20
CA LEU A 188 33.19 4.99 12.76
C LEU A 188 33.14 4.94 14.29
N ASN A 189 33.42 3.78 14.88
CA ASN A 189 33.27 3.56 16.33
C ASN A 189 34.07 4.57 17.19
N GLY A 190 33.36 5.27 18.08
CA GLY A 190 33.84 6.29 19.01
C GLY A 190 33.96 7.71 18.44
N ARG A 191 33.70 7.91 17.14
CA ARG A 191 33.74 9.23 16.49
C ARG A 191 32.51 10.06 16.81
N LEU A 192 32.64 11.39 16.84
CA LEU A 192 31.48 12.28 16.92
C LEU A 192 30.68 12.20 15.63
N VAL A 193 29.36 12.11 15.75
CA VAL A 193 28.43 12.12 14.61
C VAL A 193 28.64 13.37 13.77
N SER A 194 28.75 14.54 14.40
CA SER A 194 29.00 15.83 13.73
C SER A 194 30.26 15.84 12.86
N ASP A 195 31.34 15.18 13.31
CA ASP A 195 32.58 15.07 12.56
C ASP A 195 32.42 14.16 11.33
N VAL A 196 31.57 13.13 11.43
CA VAL A 196 31.28 12.22 10.31
C VAL A 196 30.40 12.93 9.28
N ILE A 197 29.35 13.64 9.70
CA ILE A 197 28.48 14.43 8.81
C ILE A 197 29.31 15.45 8.03
N THR A 198 30.18 16.21 8.72
CA THR A 198 31.07 17.19 8.06
C THR A 198 31.97 16.55 6.99
N GLU A 199 32.38 15.29 7.19
CA GLU A 199 33.17 14.55 6.20
C GLU A 199 32.33 14.09 5.01
N LEU A 200 31.09 13.69 5.23
CA LEU A 200 30.13 13.34 4.18
C LEU A 200 29.76 14.56 3.33
N GLU A 201 29.48 15.70 3.96
CA GLU A 201 29.22 16.99 3.28
C GLU A 201 30.41 17.45 2.42
N ALA A 202 31.64 17.05 2.76
CA ALA A 202 32.83 17.41 2.02
C ALA A 202 33.04 16.57 0.74
N LEU A 203 32.23 15.52 0.54
CA LEU A 203 32.30 14.68 -0.67
C LEU A 203 31.68 15.41 -1.87
N PRO A 204 32.24 15.25 -3.09
CA PRO A 204 31.71 15.88 -4.27
C PRO A 204 30.38 15.24 -4.69
N ASN A 205 29.55 15.98 -5.43
CA ASN A 205 28.34 15.48 -6.10
C ASN A 205 27.34 14.74 -5.19
N MET A 206 27.20 15.15 -3.92
CA MET A 206 26.31 14.49 -2.95
C MET A 206 26.65 13.00 -2.71
N GLU A 207 27.88 12.56 -2.97
CA GLU A 207 28.33 11.20 -2.62
C GLU A 207 28.26 10.89 -1.10
N GLY A 208 28.04 11.92 -0.26
CA GLY A 208 27.84 11.79 1.17
C GLY A 208 26.40 11.53 1.60
N ASP A 209 25.43 11.77 0.72
CA ASP A 209 24.03 11.40 0.86
C ASP A 209 23.91 9.92 0.49
N LYS A 210 23.96 9.07 1.50
CA LYS A 210 23.99 7.62 1.35
C LYS A 210 22.60 7.01 1.30
N ASN A 211 21.61 7.65 1.91
CA ASN A 211 20.23 7.19 1.88
C ASN A 211 19.47 7.70 0.65
N GLY A 212 20.01 8.70 -0.07
CA GLY A 212 19.48 9.21 -1.32
C GLY A 212 18.32 10.19 -1.15
N ASP A 213 18.13 10.77 0.04
CA ASP A 213 17.02 11.67 0.35
C ASP A 213 17.28 13.14 -0.06
N GLY A 214 18.46 13.42 -0.62
CA GLY A 214 18.88 14.75 -1.07
C GLY A 214 19.44 15.64 0.05
N VAL A 215 19.51 15.13 1.28
CA VAL A 215 20.04 15.80 2.46
C VAL A 215 21.23 14.99 2.98
N ILE A 216 22.19 15.65 3.65
CA ILE A 216 23.28 14.95 4.34
C ILE A 216 23.09 15.18 5.85
N ASP A 217 22.69 14.15 6.57
CA ASP A 217 22.33 14.23 7.98
C ASP A 217 22.79 12.99 8.80
N ILE A 218 22.21 12.77 10.00
CA ILE A 218 22.57 11.61 10.82
C ILE A 218 22.12 10.27 10.22
N LYS A 219 21.07 10.24 9.39
CA LYS A 219 20.59 9.03 8.72
C LYS A 219 21.64 8.47 7.76
N ASP A 220 22.52 9.31 7.19
CA ASP A 220 23.69 8.88 6.38
C ASP A 220 24.84 8.27 7.19
N VAL A 221 24.81 8.48 8.50
CA VAL A 221 25.79 7.95 9.46
C VAL A 221 25.29 6.64 10.09
N LEU A 222 24.00 6.59 10.42
CA LEU A 222 23.37 5.45 11.07
C LEU A 222 22.98 4.37 10.05
N ALA A 223 22.62 3.20 10.55
CA ALA A 223 22.07 2.11 9.74
C ALA A 223 20.81 1.58 10.44
N PRO A 224 19.77 1.16 9.69
CA PRO A 224 18.59 0.54 10.26
C PRO A 224 18.95 -0.62 11.19
N ASN A 225 18.51 -0.54 12.45
CA ASN A 225 18.89 -1.50 13.50
C ASN A 225 17.73 -1.86 14.45
N GLU A 226 16.51 -1.80 13.90
CA GLU A 226 15.21 -2.24 14.44
C GLU A 226 15.24 -3.64 15.07
N THR A 227 15.94 -4.54 14.37
CA THR A 227 15.98 -5.98 14.67
C THR A 227 17.25 -6.32 15.45
N GLU A 228 18.40 -5.78 15.03
CA GLU A 228 19.70 -6.05 15.62
C GLU A 228 20.46 -4.74 15.95
N ILE A 229 20.80 -4.52 17.22
CA ILE A 229 21.63 -3.41 17.72
C ILE A 229 23.12 -3.72 17.44
N THR A 230 23.46 -4.02 16.19
CA THR A 230 24.80 -4.43 15.78
C THR A 230 25.54 -3.33 15.02
N GLU A 231 24.82 -2.39 14.39
CA GLU A 231 25.39 -1.41 13.46
C GLU A 231 25.04 0.05 13.80
N ASN A 232 26.07 0.91 13.71
CA ASN A 232 26.05 2.38 13.75
C ASN A 232 24.92 3.03 14.57
N ILE A 233 25.09 3.09 15.89
CA ILE A 233 24.20 3.78 16.83
C ILE A 233 24.87 5.07 17.28
N ALA A 234 24.15 6.18 17.39
CA ALA A 234 24.70 7.37 18.02
C ALA A 234 24.39 7.35 19.53
N VAL A 235 25.39 7.53 20.38
CA VAL A 235 25.21 7.55 21.85
C VAL A 235 25.90 8.77 22.46
N SER A 236 25.24 9.41 23.42
CA SER A 236 25.84 10.39 24.32
C SER A 236 25.78 9.86 25.76
N SER A 237 26.19 10.66 26.73
CA SER A 237 25.99 10.32 28.14
C SER A 237 24.53 10.43 28.62
N ASP A 238 23.67 11.08 27.83
CA ASP A 238 22.29 11.38 28.20
C ASP A 238 21.27 10.55 27.42
N TYR A 239 21.50 10.32 26.13
CA TYR A 239 20.57 9.64 25.23
C TYR A 239 21.29 8.87 24.12
N SER A 240 20.56 8.04 23.39
CA SER A 240 21.02 7.45 22.13
C SER A 240 20.03 7.72 21.00
N VAL A 241 20.53 7.68 19.77
CA VAL A 241 19.78 7.81 18.53
C VAL A 241 20.04 6.58 17.67
N THR A 242 18.97 5.95 17.21
CA THR A 242 18.96 4.89 16.20
C THR A 242 18.12 5.30 15.01
N VAL A 243 18.22 4.58 13.89
CA VAL A 243 17.35 4.77 12.73
C VAL A 243 16.53 3.50 12.53
N LYS A 244 15.26 3.69 12.20
CA LYS A 244 14.32 2.64 11.82
C LYS A 244 14.64 2.10 10.43
N ASP A 245 14.04 0.98 10.06
CA ASP A 245 13.93 0.50 8.67
C ASP A 245 13.22 1.50 7.76
N ASP A 246 12.19 2.18 8.26
CA ASP A 246 11.47 3.26 7.57
C ASP A 246 12.24 4.61 7.51
N GLY A 247 13.51 4.65 7.93
CA GLY A 247 14.35 5.86 7.91
C GLY A 247 14.06 6.88 9.02
N LYS A 248 13.04 6.67 9.86
CA LYS A 248 12.76 7.56 11.00
C LYS A 248 13.80 7.43 12.09
N LEU A 249 14.08 8.54 12.78
CA LEU A 249 15.01 8.57 13.91
C LEU A 249 14.32 8.19 15.22
N LEU A 250 15.05 7.47 16.07
CA LEU A 250 14.59 6.91 17.32
C LEU A 250 15.49 7.38 18.48
N TYR A 251 14.95 8.24 19.36
CA TYR A 251 15.67 8.78 20.51
C TYR A 251 15.35 7.99 21.81
N ARG A 252 16.38 7.61 22.58
CA ARG A 252 16.23 6.70 23.75
C ARG A 252 16.98 7.21 24.99
N TRP A 253 16.38 7.11 26.18
CA TRP A 253 16.95 7.53 27.47
C TRP A 253 17.17 6.35 28.42
N GLY A 254 18.39 6.18 28.95
CA GLY A 254 18.69 5.22 30.02
C GLY A 254 18.50 3.73 29.68
N ASN A 255 18.85 2.83 30.62
CA ASN A 255 19.05 1.39 30.40
C ASN A 255 17.77 0.55 30.25
N THR A 256 16.76 0.96 29.50
CA THR A 256 15.57 0.10 29.31
C THR A 256 15.13 0.07 27.86
N ILE A 257 15.48 -1.04 27.21
CA ILE A 257 14.86 -1.46 25.96
C ILE A 257 13.62 -2.28 26.36
N LYS A 258 12.43 -1.74 26.11
CA LYS A 258 11.22 -2.55 25.96
C LYS A 258 11.08 -2.79 24.45
N LYS A 259 11.04 -4.05 24.01
CA LYS A 259 10.26 -4.38 22.82
C LYS A 259 9.21 -5.41 23.26
N PRO A 260 7.93 -5.22 22.90
CA PRO A 260 6.88 -6.20 23.14
C PRO A 260 7.18 -7.53 22.41
N ASN A 261 6.64 -8.63 22.94
CA ASN A 261 6.63 -9.90 22.24
C ASN A 261 5.48 -9.81 21.26
N ASP A 262 5.76 -9.29 20.07
CA ASP A 262 4.70 -9.12 19.08
C ASP A 262 4.31 -10.51 18.56
N VAL A 263 3.01 -10.72 18.32
CA VAL A 263 2.56 -11.90 17.60
C VAL A 263 2.05 -11.44 16.25
N ARG A 264 2.77 -11.85 15.21
CA ARG A 264 2.39 -11.62 13.82
C ARG A 264 1.46 -12.74 13.35
N LEU A 265 0.38 -12.32 12.71
CA LEU A 265 -0.54 -13.18 12.01
C LEU A 265 -0.48 -12.85 10.52
N GLU A 266 -0.44 -13.85 9.66
CA GLU A 266 -0.62 -13.69 8.23
C GLU A 266 -1.87 -14.44 7.79
N ALA A 267 -2.69 -13.76 6.99
CA ALA A 267 -3.91 -14.30 6.43
C ALA A 267 -4.02 -13.90 4.96
N THR A 268 -4.59 -14.80 4.17
CA THR A 268 -4.89 -14.54 2.75
C THR A 268 -6.40 -14.65 2.57
N MET A 269 -7.00 -13.66 1.92
CA MET A 269 -8.41 -13.63 1.53
C MET A 269 -8.53 -13.73 0.01
N ASP A 270 -9.57 -14.42 -0.47
CA ASP A 270 -9.81 -14.54 -1.91
C ASP A 270 -10.09 -13.16 -2.54
N LEU A 271 -9.63 -12.96 -3.77
CA LEU A 271 -9.99 -11.84 -4.65
C LEU A 271 -11.07 -12.28 -5.67
N PRO A 272 -11.73 -11.36 -6.38
CA PRO A 272 -12.69 -11.72 -7.43
C PRO A 272 -12.07 -12.59 -8.52
N ASP A 273 -12.69 -13.73 -8.83
CA ASP A 273 -12.22 -14.66 -9.86
C ASP A 273 -12.06 -13.94 -11.21
N GLU A 274 -12.99 -13.03 -11.53
CA GLU A 274 -13.03 -12.26 -12.78
C GLU A 274 -11.86 -11.28 -12.96
N TRP A 275 -11.13 -10.93 -11.89
CA TRP A 275 -9.92 -10.11 -12.00
C TRP A 275 -8.74 -10.89 -12.59
N SER A 276 -8.79 -12.22 -12.52
CA SER A 276 -7.81 -13.09 -13.15
C SER A 276 -8.18 -13.47 -14.58
N GLU A 277 -9.40 -13.13 -15.02
CA GLU A 277 -9.90 -13.45 -16.35
C GLU A 277 -9.26 -12.59 -17.45
N TYR A 278 -9.09 -13.21 -18.60
CA TYR A 278 -8.58 -12.59 -19.81
C TYR A 278 -9.72 -12.03 -20.69
N ASN A 279 -9.44 -10.93 -21.37
CA ASN A 279 -10.32 -10.30 -22.33
C ASN A 279 -10.13 -10.94 -23.72
N PRO A 280 -11.15 -11.62 -24.27
CA PRO A 280 -11.07 -12.32 -25.55
C PRO A 280 -11.01 -11.42 -26.79
N TYR A 281 -10.92 -10.10 -26.63
CA TYR A 281 -10.85 -9.17 -27.77
C TYR A 281 -9.54 -8.39 -27.80
N THR A 282 -8.96 -8.07 -26.64
CA THR A 282 -7.75 -7.23 -26.56
C THR A 282 -6.49 -8.03 -26.32
N SER A 283 -6.62 -9.30 -25.98
CA SER A 283 -5.52 -10.11 -25.53
C SER A 283 -4.88 -9.78 -24.18
N LEU A 284 -5.61 -9.02 -23.35
CA LEU A 284 -5.14 -8.54 -22.06
C LEU A 284 -6.01 -9.05 -20.91
N ARG A 285 -5.52 -8.97 -19.67
CA ARG A 285 -6.39 -9.22 -18.51
C ARG A 285 -7.50 -8.16 -18.47
N ASN A 286 -8.65 -8.52 -17.91
CA ASN A 286 -9.65 -7.50 -17.61
C ASN A 286 -9.12 -6.60 -16.48
N ILE A 287 -9.20 -5.28 -16.69
CA ILE A 287 -8.93 -4.31 -15.65
C ILE A 287 -10.26 -3.84 -15.07
N TYR A 288 -10.31 -3.73 -13.74
CA TYR A 288 -11.42 -3.14 -13.02
C TYR A 288 -10.93 -1.91 -12.25
N HIS A 289 -11.72 -0.85 -12.28
CA HIS A 289 -11.56 0.32 -11.42
C HIS A 289 -12.28 0.02 -10.11
N VAL A 290 -11.56 0.09 -8.99
CA VAL A 290 -12.12 -0.17 -7.67
C VAL A 290 -12.73 1.12 -7.17
N THR A 291 -14.05 1.15 -7.00
CA THR A 291 -14.78 2.37 -6.64
C THR A 291 -14.97 2.50 -5.13
N GLU A 292 -15.04 1.36 -4.43
CA GLU A 292 -15.03 1.31 -2.97
C GLU A 292 -14.27 0.05 -2.52
N ALA A 293 -13.42 0.17 -1.50
CA ALA A 293 -12.78 -0.99 -0.89
C ALA A 293 -12.58 -0.75 0.61
N GLU A 294 -13.11 -1.65 1.42
CA GLU A 294 -13.02 -1.59 2.88
C GLU A 294 -12.51 -2.93 3.45
N LEU A 295 -11.59 -2.87 4.40
CA LEU A 295 -11.15 -4.01 5.20
C LEU A 295 -11.71 -3.88 6.62
N VAL A 296 -12.59 -4.80 7.01
CA VAL A 296 -13.24 -4.83 8.31
C VAL A 296 -12.59 -5.91 9.17
N VAL A 297 -12.03 -5.55 10.31
CA VAL A 297 -11.42 -6.50 11.25
C VAL A 297 -12.19 -6.52 12.56
N HIS A 298 -12.64 -7.70 12.96
CA HIS A 298 -13.35 -7.95 14.20
C HIS A 298 -12.38 -8.41 15.28
N HIS A 299 -12.33 -7.71 16.40
CA HIS A 299 -11.42 -8.01 17.49
C HIS A 299 -12.01 -7.58 18.83
N THR A 300 -11.32 -7.87 19.92
CA THR A 300 -11.63 -7.25 21.21
C THR A 300 -10.83 -5.97 21.38
N ILE A 301 -11.42 -5.00 22.08
CA ILE A 301 -10.73 -3.84 22.61
C ILE A 301 -9.56 -4.32 23.44
N THR A 302 -8.37 -3.93 23.03
CA THR A 302 -7.14 -4.32 23.69
C THR A 302 -6.80 -3.31 24.79
N ASN A 303 -5.65 -3.49 25.46
CA ASN A 303 -5.12 -2.47 26.35
C ASN A 303 -3.79 -1.91 25.87
N ASN A 304 -3.45 -2.11 24.59
CA ASN A 304 -2.24 -1.59 23.97
C ASN A 304 -2.59 -0.70 22.76
N PRO A 305 -2.14 0.57 22.74
CA PRO A 305 -2.33 1.48 21.60
C PRO A 305 -1.73 1.00 20.27
N ASN A 306 -0.85 -0.01 20.30
CA ASN A 306 -0.12 -0.45 19.12
C ASN A 306 -0.73 -1.68 18.46
N ASP A 307 -1.93 -2.11 18.86
CA ASP A 307 -2.65 -3.18 18.17
C ASP A 307 -3.23 -2.65 16.87
N GLN A 308 -2.65 -3.11 15.77
CA GLN A 308 -2.84 -2.47 14.49
C GLN A 308 -2.94 -3.52 13.39
N VAL A 309 -3.95 -3.37 12.55
CA VAL A 309 -4.03 -4.03 11.24
C VAL A 309 -3.22 -3.11 10.31
N ARG A 310 -2.04 -3.53 9.81
CA ARG A 310 -1.08 -2.72 9.01
C ARG A 310 -0.31 -3.54 7.97
N PRO A 311 -0.06 -3.02 6.76
CA PRO A 311 1.27 -3.03 6.17
C PRO A 311 2.32 -2.34 7.04
N GLU A 312 3.40 -3.07 7.29
CA GLU A 312 4.42 -2.93 8.35
C GLU A 312 4.97 -1.52 8.65
N ASP A 313 4.82 -0.53 7.76
CA ASP A 313 5.64 0.69 7.76
C ASP A 313 5.01 1.94 8.41
N PHE A 314 3.80 1.85 8.98
CA PHE A 314 3.08 3.05 9.47
C PHE A 314 2.87 3.14 10.97
N GLU A 315 3.83 2.72 11.81
CA GLU A 315 3.81 2.92 13.28
C GLU A 315 3.59 4.39 13.69
N ASN A 316 2.34 4.78 14.01
CA ASN A 316 2.02 6.05 14.66
C ASN A 316 1.73 5.78 16.14
N GLU A 317 2.44 6.43 17.04
CA GLU A 317 2.32 6.25 18.49
C GLU A 317 2.11 7.58 19.25
N ALA A 318 1.26 8.46 18.72
CA ALA A 318 1.15 9.81 19.28
C ALA A 318 0.42 9.86 20.63
N ALA A 319 0.62 10.98 21.31
CA ALA A 319 0.26 11.22 22.70
C ALA A 319 -1.20 11.64 22.89
N ILE A 320 -1.77 11.20 24.02
CA ILE A 320 -3.13 11.39 24.53
C ILE A 320 -3.52 12.84 24.93
N GLY A 321 -4.70 13.33 24.50
CA GLY A 321 -5.44 14.47 25.08
C GLY A 321 -6.24 15.29 24.05
N THR A 322 -7.34 15.98 24.36
CA THR A 322 -8.15 16.73 23.34
C THR A 322 -7.52 18.07 22.92
N LEU A 323 -7.52 18.39 21.61
CA LEU A 323 -6.97 19.66 21.10
C LEU A 323 -7.83 20.82 21.61
N PRO A 324 -7.32 21.72 22.46
CA PRO A 324 -8.10 22.84 22.97
C PRO A 324 -8.43 23.76 21.81
N THR A 325 -9.62 24.35 21.87
CA THR A 325 -10.02 25.35 20.89
C THR A 325 -9.01 26.50 20.93
N TYR A 326 -8.49 26.91 19.78
CA TYR A 326 -7.44 27.92 19.69
C TYR A 326 -7.78 29.02 18.69
N TYR A 327 -7.03 30.12 18.74
CA TYR A 327 -7.06 31.18 17.74
C TYR A 327 -5.63 31.56 17.33
N ILE A 328 -5.49 32.11 16.13
CA ILE A 328 -4.21 32.53 15.58
C ILE A 328 -4.05 34.04 15.80
N ASP A 329 -2.96 34.45 16.47
CA ASP A 329 -2.53 35.84 16.52
C ASP A 329 -1.35 36.06 15.56
N PRO A 330 -1.56 36.72 14.40
CA PRO A 330 -0.52 36.89 13.38
C PRO A 330 0.55 37.93 13.73
N ALA A 331 0.46 38.61 14.89
CA ALA A 331 1.41 39.65 15.28
C ALA A 331 1.66 39.69 16.79
N TYR A 332 1.67 38.52 17.43
CA TYR A 332 1.89 38.38 18.86
C TYR A 332 3.25 38.92 19.27
N ASN A 333 3.27 39.71 20.35
CA ASN A 333 4.49 40.32 20.89
C ASN A 333 4.37 40.63 22.40
N ASP A 334 3.48 39.93 23.10
CA ASP A 334 3.24 40.19 24.52
C ASP A 334 4.42 39.75 25.41
N ASP A 335 5.30 38.90 24.89
CA ASP A 335 6.56 38.48 25.51
C ASP A 335 7.78 39.35 25.14
N GLY A 336 7.62 40.28 24.19
CA GLY A 336 8.67 41.20 23.76
C GLY A 336 9.76 40.59 22.87
N LEU A 337 9.53 39.42 22.27
CA LEU A 337 10.47 38.77 21.34
C LEU A 337 10.35 39.28 19.89
N GLY A 338 9.38 40.14 19.60
CA GLY A 338 9.09 40.66 18.26
C GLY A 338 7.75 40.13 17.74
N PRO A 339 7.10 40.87 16.81
CA PRO A 339 5.82 40.48 16.22
C PRO A 339 6.00 39.24 15.33
N ARG A 340 5.20 38.21 15.59
CA ARG A 340 5.22 36.91 14.89
C ARG A 340 3.88 36.19 15.02
N GLU A 341 3.67 35.15 14.23
CA GLU A 341 2.48 34.31 14.37
C GLU A 341 2.61 33.34 15.55
N VAL A 342 1.57 33.28 16.39
CA VAL A 342 1.43 32.23 17.41
C VAL A 342 0.00 31.71 17.45
N TRP A 343 -0.16 30.46 17.87
CA TRP A 343 -1.47 29.83 18.08
C TRP A 343 -1.72 29.76 19.58
N LEU A 344 -2.85 30.29 20.04
CA LEU A 344 -3.15 30.47 21.46
C LEU A 344 -4.44 29.76 21.82
N THR A 345 -4.46 29.07 22.95
CA THR A 345 -5.71 28.46 23.46
C THR A 345 -6.74 29.53 23.81
N THR A 346 -7.99 29.27 23.49
CA THR A 346 -9.12 30.16 23.85
C THR A 346 -9.52 30.03 25.32
N ASP A 347 -9.37 28.84 25.89
CA ASP A 347 -9.74 28.49 27.25
C ASP A 347 -8.62 27.69 27.94
N ALA A 348 -8.68 27.61 29.27
CA ALA A 348 -7.77 26.76 30.04
C ALA A 348 -8.15 25.28 29.87
N TYR A 349 -7.15 24.40 29.87
CA TYR A 349 -7.35 22.97 29.70
C TYR A 349 -6.31 22.17 30.50
N TYR A 350 -6.62 20.91 30.77
CA TYR A 350 -5.66 19.96 31.35
C TYR A 350 -5.10 19.06 30.25
N ALA A 351 -3.78 18.96 30.17
CA ALA A 351 -3.09 18.04 29.28
C ALA A 351 -3.20 16.58 29.73
N GLY A 352 -2.87 15.64 28.83
CA GLY A 352 -2.88 14.20 29.12
C GLY A 352 -1.97 13.76 30.27
N ASP A 353 -0.99 14.58 30.67
CA ASP A 353 -0.12 14.37 31.83
C ASP A 353 -0.70 14.94 33.15
N GLY A 354 -1.87 15.58 33.09
CA GLY A 354 -2.52 16.26 34.22
C GLY A 354 -2.03 17.68 34.49
N THR A 355 -1.18 18.25 33.63
CA THR A 355 -0.73 19.65 33.72
C THR A 355 -1.85 20.60 33.29
N LEU A 356 -2.15 21.61 34.11
CA LEU A 356 -3.09 22.69 33.76
C LEU A 356 -2.38 23.74 32.91
N TYR A 357 -2.86 23.92 31.68
CA TYR A 357 -2.50 25.02 30.80
C TYR A 357 -3.59 26.10 30.85
N PRO A 358 -3.28 27.36 31.17
CA PRO A 358 -4.27 28.43 31.18
C PRO A 358 -4.75 28.78 29.76
N ALA A 359 -5.82 29.57 29.65
CA ALA A 359 -6.16 30.26 28.40
C ALA A 359 -4.96 31.12 27.94
N ASP A 360 -4.89 31.39 26.64
CA ASP A 360 -3.75 32.05 25.99
C ASP A 360 -2.43 31.27 26.12
N THR A 361 -2.49 29.94 26.33
CA THR A 361 -1.31 29.08 26.22
C THR A 361 -0.91 28.97 24.75
N ILE A 362 0.35 29.23 24.45
CA ILE A 362 0.89 29.12 23.11
C ILE A 362 1.01 27.63 22.74
N LEU A 363 0.30 27.20 21.69
CA LEU A 363 0.35 25.86 21.10
C LEU A 363 1.39 25.77 19.97
N ARG A 364 1.61 26.87 19.25
CA ARG A 364 2.59 26.96 18.15
C ARG A 364 3.19 28.36 18.12
N ASP A 365 4.49 28.45 17.85
CA ASP A 365 5.24 29.69 17.83
C ASP A 365 6.24 29.72 16.66
N GLU A 366 6.07 30.66 15.73
CA GLU A 366 6.99 30.87 14.60
C GLU A 366 8.44 31.14 15.06
N TYR A 367 8.65 31.74 16.23
CA TYR A 367 10.00 31.92 16.78
C TYR A 367 10.67 30.60 17.16
N LEU A 368 9.89 29.59 17.59
CA LEU A 368 10.46 28.27 17.90
C LEU A 368 10.91 27.55 16.62
N ALA A 369 10.16 27.70 15.52
CA ALA A 369 10.57 27.22 14.20
C ALA A 369 11.90 27.88 13.77
N ASP A 370 12.02 29.21 13.90
CA ASP A 370 13.27 29.93 13.60
C ASP A 370 14.46 29.48 14.47
N GLN A 371 14.22 29.12 15.74
CA GLN A 371 15.26 28.59 16.62
C GLN A 371 15.62 27.14 16.30
N TRP A 372 14.63 26.35 15.87
CA TRP A 372 14.83 24.97 15.42
C TRP A 372 15.80 24.92 14.25
N ASP A 373 15.55 25.73 13.21
CA ASP A 373 16.41 25.85 12.02
C ASP A 373 17.87 26.18 12.34
N ALA A 374 18.11 26.83 13.49
CA ALA A 374 19.45 27.22 13.95
C ALA A 374 20.09 26.21 14.93
N SER A 375 19.40 25.12 15.25
CA SER A 375 19.83 24.14 16.25
C SER A 375 20.74 23.05 15.67
N ASP A 376 21.59 22.47 16.52
CA ASP A 376 22.38 21.30 16.14
C ASP A 376 21.50 20.06 15.87
N LEU A 377 20.24 20.05 16.34
CA LEU A 377 19.26 18.99 16.08
C LEU A 377 18.71 19.06 14.65
N ALA A 378 18.36 20.25 14.17
CA ALA A 378 18.00 20.45 12.77
C ALA A 378 19.18 20.17 11.84
N ALA A 379 20.40 20.53 12.25
CA ALA A 379 21.63 20.22 11.51
C ALA A 379 21.95 18.72 11.41
N ILE A 380 21.31 17.88 12.23
CA ILE A 380 21.43 16.42 12.14
C ILE A 380 20.15 15.74 11.60
N GLY A 381 19.22 16.49 10.99
CA GLY A 381 18.09 15.90 10.25
C GLY A 381 16.80 15.68 11.04
N ALA A 382 16.64 16.31 12.21
CA ALA A 382 15.39 16.25 12.95
C ALA A 382 14.37 17.27 12.38
N GLU A 383 13.13 16.85 12.14
CA GLU A 383 12.09 17.67 11.50
C GLU A 383 10.95 18.09 12.44
N ASP A 384 10.72 17.38 13.55
CA ASP A 384 9.51 17.57 14.36
C ASP A 384 9.39 18.95 15.04
N GLY A 385 10.49 19.71 15.14
CA GLY A 385 10.48 21.08 15.66
C GLY A 385 10.29 22.17 14.59
N ALA A 386 10.30 21.81 13.30
CA ALA A 386 10.30 22.76 12.19
C ALA A 386 9.02 23.62 12.12
N GLU A 387 7.90 23.10 12.60
CA GLU A 387 6.64 23.86 12.65
C GLU A 387 6.48 24.72 13.91
N GLY A 388 7.38 24.62 14.89
CA GLY A 388 7.37 25.45 16.09
C GLY A 388 6.26 25.11 17.09
N PHE A 389 5.72 23.90 17.07
CA PHE A 389 4.72 23.45 18.04
C PHE A 389 5.31 23.33 19.45
N THR A 390 4.51 23.70 20.46
CA THR A 390 4.91 23.67 21.87
C THR A 390 4.43 22.39 22.55
N ASN A 391 4.93 22.15 23.77
CA ASN A 391 4.49 21.02 24.60
C ASN A 391 2.96 21.00 24.80
N ALA A 392 2.36 22.19 24.83
CA ALA A 392 0.93 22.36 24.98
C ALA A 392 0.15 21.74 23.80
N TRP A 393 0.68 21.77 22.58
CA TRP A 393 0.08 21.13 21.40
C TRP A 393 0.18 19.61 21.47
N TYR A 394 1.37 19.06 21.70
CA TYR A 394 1.60 17.61 21.69
C TYR A 394 0.97 16.88 22.87
N THR A 395 0.67 17.56 23.97
CA THR A 395 -0.05 16.98 25.11
C THR A 395 -1.58 17.07 24.98
N THR A 396 -2.05 17.51 23.81
CA THR A 396 -3.46 17.76 23.47
C THR A 396 -3.88 17.17 22.14
N MET A 397 -3.17 16.19 21.59
CA MET A 397 -3.62 15.59 20.34
C MET A 397 -4.53 14.39 20.58
N ASP A 398 -5.83 14.59 20.37
CA ASP A 398 -6.80 13.51 20.15
C ASP A 398 -8.13 14.08 19.62
N ARG A 399 -8.61 13.42 18.57
CA ARG A 399 -9.98 13.44 18.07
C ARG A 399 -10.65 12.14 18.57
N GLU A 400 -11.98 12.03 18.54
CA GLU A 400 -12.64 10.77 18.92
C GLU A 400 -12.04 9.59 18.12
N PRO A 401 -11.59 8.51 18.79
CA PRO A 401 -10.77 7.45 18.18
C PRO A 401 -11.50 6.55 17.18
N PHE A 402 -12.83 6.66 17.14
CA PHE A 402 -13.70 5.91 16.24
C PHE A 402 -14.75 6.80 15.56
N GLU A 403 -14.59 8.13 15.55
CA GLU A 403 -15.48 8.95 14.74
C GLU A 403 -14.89 9.09 13.34
N PRO A 404 -15.49 8.48 12.30
CA PRO A 404 -15.06 8.76 10.95
C PRO A 404 -15.25 10.26 10.69
N VAL A 405 -14.17 10.96 10.35
CA VAL A 405 -14.25 12.30 9.76
C VAL A 405 -14.92 12.15 8.40
N LEU A 406 -16.24 12.30 8.40
CA LEU A 406 -17.06 12.38 7.22
C LEU A 406 -17.14 13.83 6.75
N ASN A 407 -17.30 14.00 5.44
CA ASN A 407 -17.60 15.27 4.81
C ASN A 407 -18.87 15.89 5.43
N GLU A 408 -19.13 17.17 5.18
CA GLU A 408 -20.18 17.93 5.89
C GLU A 408 -21.60 17.34 5.74
N ASP A 409 -21.83 16.47 4.75
CA ASP A 409 -23.09 15.76 4.50
C ASP A 409 -23.09 14.26 4.89
N GLY A 410 -21.97 13.72 5.39
CA GLY A 410 -21.90 12.38 5.99
C GLY A 410 -21.87 11.24 4.98
N THR A 411 -21.51 11.51 3.72
CA THR A 411 -21.55 10.52 2.63
C THR A 411 -20.18 10.01 2.19
N GLU A 412 -19.11 10.74 2.51
CA GLU A 412 -17.73 10.41 2.12
C GLU A 412 -16.79 10.77 3.27
N TYR A 413 -15.57 10.23 3.29
CA TYR A 413 -14.55 10.64 4.25
C TYR A 413 -13.97 12.02 3.87
N ALA A 414 -13.92 12.99 4.80
CA ALA A 414 -13.75 14.42 4.47
C ALA A 414 -12.32 14.90 4.15
N ASP A 415 -11.31 14.11 4.53
CA ASP A 415 -9.87 14.42 4.42
C ASP A 415 -9.13 13.35 5.22
N SER A 416 -8.59 12.35 4.55
CA SER A 416 -7.48 11.56 5.07
C SER A 416 -6.67 11.06 3.88
N GLY A 417 -5.37 10.84 4.08
CA GLY A 417 -4.64 9.93 3.19
C GLY A 417 -4.88 8.49 3.67
N PRO A 418 -3.97 7.53 3.39
CA PRO A 418 -4.03 6.20 3.97
C PRO A 418 -3.40 6.32 5.34
N ARG A 419 -3.83 7.31 6.12
CA ARG A 419 -3.54 7.36 7.53
C ARG A 419 -4.55 6.41 8.10
N TRP A 420 -4.20 5.12 8.06
CA TRP A 420 -4.61 4.08 9.00
C TRP A 420 -5.26 4.74 10.21
N ARG A 421 -6.58 4.96 10.16
CA ARG A 421 -7.29 5.72 11.19
C ARG A 421 -7.51 4.80 12.38
N LEU A 422 -6.41 4.47 13.03
CA LEU A 422 -6.36 4.43 14.47
C LEU A 422 -5.64 5.72 14.84
N GLN A 423 -6.41 6.83 14.92
CA GLN A 423 -5.86 8.01 15.57
C GLN A 423 -5.52 7.64 17.02
N PRO A 424 -4.47 8.24 17.58
CA PRO A 424 -3.77 7.68 18.70
C PRO A 424 -4.54 7.98 19.98
N ASP A 425 -5.40 7.03 20.36
CA ASP A 425 -5.84 6.94 21.73
C ASP A 425 -5.49 5.54 22.29
N LYS A 426 -5.02 5.57 23.53
CA LYS A 426 -4.50 4.40 24.22
C LYS A 426 -5.66 3.56 24.71
N TYR A 427 -6.00 2.50 23.99
CA TYR A 427 -7.01 1.54 24.45
C TYR A 427 -6.73 1.02 25.86
N GLY A 428 -7.80 0.92 26.64
CA GLY A 428 -7.87 0.15 27.88
C GLY A 428 -7.40 0.84 29.18
N GLN A 429 -7.22 2.16 29.19
CA GLN A 429 -6.99 2.91 30.43
C GLN A 429 -8.19 3.78 30.81
N ASP A 430 -8.51 3.81 32.11
CA ASP A 430 -9.39 4.81 32.72
C ASP A 430 -8.77 6.21 32.46
N LEU A 431 -9.10 6.84 31.33
CA LEU A 431 -8.72 8.23 31.08
C LEU A 431 -9.76 9.13 31.75
N PRO A 432 -9.40 9.87 32.80
CA PRO A 432 -10.33 10.83 33.37
C PRO A 432 -10.62 11.91 32.33
N SER A 433 -11.89 12.23 32.11
CA SER A 433 -12.27 13.56 31.62
C SER A 433 -11.80 14.55 32.68
N VAL A 434 -10.65 15.20 32.46
CA VAL A 434 -10.09 16.17 33.43
C VAL A 434 -10.56 17.57 33.08
N VAL A 435 -11.87 17.80 33.04
CA VAL A 435 -12.37 19.17 33.20
C VAL A 435 -12.55 19.40 34.70
N ILE A 436 -11.57 19.98 35.38
CA ILE A 436 -11.80 20.42 36.77
C ILE A 436 -12.55 21.75 36.70
N PRO A 437 -13.74 21.88 37.32
CA PRO A 437 -14.51 23.11 37.25
C PRO A 437 -13.78 24.23 38.00
N ASP A 438 -13.73 25.41 37.37
CA ASP A 438 -13.13 26.62 37.93
C ASP A 438 -13.77 27.05 39.27
N ASP A 439 -15.03 26.70 39.48
CA ASP A 439 -15.74 26.88 40.76
C ASP A 439 -15.79 25.55 41.54
N PRO A 440 -15.07 25.42 42.67
CA PRO A 440 -15.08 24.21 43.49
C PRO A 440 -16.42 23.95 44.21
N SER A 441 -17.42 24.82 44.04
CA SER A 441 -18.79 24.62 44.51
C SER A 441 -19.73 24.04 43.44
N ASP A 442 -19.30 24.00 42.18
CA ASP A 442 -20.01 23.27 41.14
C ASP A 442 -19.89 21.77 41.39
N GLN A 443 -20.90 21.03 40.92
CA GLN A 443 -20.82 19.58 40.96
C GLN A 443 -19.62 19.19 40.07
N PRO A 444 -18.60 18.48 40.58
CA PRO A 444 -17.50 18.03 39.75
C PRO A 444 -18.12 17.30 38.56
N PRO A 445 -17.64 17.55 37.33
CA PRO A 445 -18.06 16.73 36.22
C PRO A 445 -17.81 15.28 36.62
N PRO A 446 -18.72 14.39 36.23
CA PRO A 446 -18.58 12.98 36.56
C PRO A 446 -17.15 12.57 36.19
N THR A 447 -16.44 11.98 37.16
CA THR A 447 -15.08 11.47 36.97
C THR A 447 -15.00 10.41 35.87
N ASN A 448 -16.18 9.99 35.42
CA ASN A 448 -16.44 9.04 34.38
C ASN A 448 -17.80 9.44 33.75
N ASP A 449 -17.83 10.42 32.85
CA ASP A 449 -18.75 10.33 31.70
C ASP A 449 -17.95 9.55 30.65
N GLU A 450 -18.18 8.24 30.69
CA GLU A 450 -17.41 7.17 30.08
C GLU A 450 -17.91 6.95 28.65
N VAL A 451 -17.09 7.23 27.64
CA VAL A 451 -16.96 6.20 26.61
C VAL A 451 -15.84 5.29 27.12
N LYS A 452 -16.23 4.28 27.91
CA LYS A 452 -15.31 3.26 28.39
C LYS A 452 -15.32 2.12 27.41
N TYR A 453 -14.24 2.02 26.67
CA TYR A 453 -13.89 0.81 25.97
C TYR A 453 -13.44 -0.21 27.01
N GLU A 454 -14.35 -1.09 27.41
CA GLU A 454 -14.06 -2.19 28.34
C GLU A 454 -13.05 -3.13 27.67
N VAL A 455 -11.84 -3.25 28.23
CA VAL A 455 -10.83 -4.20 27.70
C VAL A 455 -11.42 -5.60 27.63
N GLY A 456 -11.37 -6.20 26.44
CA GLY A 456 -12.00 -7.49 26.15
C GLY A 456 -13.44 -7.40 25.63
N ALA A 457 -14.03 -6.20 25.51
CA ALA A 457 -15.28 -6.00 24.78
C ALA A 457 -15.04 -6.17 23.27
N GLU A 458 -16.03 -6.69 22.55
CA GLU A 458 -15.96 -6.88 21.10
C GLU A 458 -16.11 -5.53 20.39
N THR A 459 -15.31 -5.30 19.34
CA THR A 459 -15.32 -4.10 18.50
C THR A 459 -14.93 -4.49 17.06
N GLN A 460 -15.17 -3.58 16.11
CA GLN A 460 -14.66 -3.71 14.75
C GLN A 460 -13.85 -2.47 14.37
N THR A 461 -12.87 -2.66 13.47
CA THR A 461 -12.11 -1.60 12.82
C THR A 461 -12.38 -1.67 11.32
N VAL A 462 -12.74 -0.55 10.70
CA VAL A 462 -12.95 -0.45 9.25
C VAL A 462 -11.85 0.40 8.64
N LEU A 463 -11.17 -0.14 7.62
CA LEU A 463 -10.13 0.57 6.88
C LEU A 463 -10.62 0.82 5.46
N ASN A 464 -10.70 2.09 5.05
CA ASN A 464 -10.86 2.43 3.64
C ASN A 464 -9.53 2.22 2.92
N LEU A 465 -9.49 1.29 1.98
CA LEU A 465 -8.29 0.88 1.27
C LEU A 465 -7.99 1.75 0.03
N LEU A 466 -8.93 2.60 -0.40
CA LEU A 466 -8.76 3.60 -1.47
C LEU A 466 -8.37 4.98 -0.95
N ASP A 467 -8.47 5.19 0.36
CA ASP A 467 -8.12 6.44 1.00
C ASP A 467 -6.60 6.57 1.00
N TRP A 468 -5.97 6.97 -0.11
CA TRP A 468 -4.53 7.23 -0.20
C TRP A 468 -4.27 8.74 -0.31
N GLY A 469 -3.17 9.18 0.30
CA GLY A 469 -2.79 10.60 0.45
C GLY A 469 -2.10 11.14 -0.79
N TYR A 470 -2.01 10.30 -1.80
CA TYR A 470 -1.44 10.55 -3.11
C TYR A 470 -2.45 10.13 -4.17
N PRO A 471 -2.44 10.79 -5.33
CA PRO A 471 -3.33 10.44 -6.43
C PRO A 471 -3.03 9.06 -7.03
N ALA A 472 -1.77 8.60 -6.97
CA ALA A 472 -1.42 7.22 -7.29
C ALA A 472 -1.82 6.27 -6.16
N GLN A 473 -3.03 5.69 -6.25
CA GLN A 473 -3.53 4.77 -5.23
C GLN A 473 -3.29 3.31 -5.65
N PRO A 474 -2.50 2.50 -4.92
CA PRO A 474 -2.18 1.12 -5.30
C PRO A 474 -3.40 0.23 -5.56
N LEU A 475 -4.52 0.52 -4.88
CA LEU A 475 -5.78 -0.22 -4.98
C LEU A 475 -6.82 0.40 -5.92
N SER A 476 -6.55 1.54 -6.55
CA SER A 476 -7.52 2.12 -7.50
C SER A 476 -7.83 1.17 -8.68
N VAL A 477 -6.98 0.17 -8.94
CA VAL A 477 -7.09 -0.74 -10.07
C VAL A 477 -6.83 -2.20 -9.69
N SER A 478 -7.58 -3.14 -10.29
CA SER A 478 -7.42 -4.59 -10.05
C SER A 478 -6.02 -5.12 -10.38
N ALA A 479 -5.28 -4.44 -11.26
CA ALA A 479 -3.92 -4.81 -11.65
C ALA A 479 -2.89 -4.66 -10.53
N GLY A 480 -3.13 -3.78 -9.54
CA GLY A 480 -2.20 -3.53 -8.43
C GLY A 480 -1.97 -4.76 -7.53
N TRP A 481 -2.89 -5.72 -7.53
CA TRP A 481 -2.84 -6.92 -6.68
C TRP A 481 -1.95 -8.06 -7.18
N GLN A 482 -1.66 -8.10 -8.47
CA GLN A 482 -1.21 -9.33 -9.15
C GLN A 482 0.30 -9.38 -9.40
N ASP A 483 1.07 -8.51 -8.74
CA ASP A 483 2.42 -8.18 -9.21
C ASP A 483 3.44 -9.31 -8.97
N LYS A 484 3.30 -10.12 -7.91
CA LYS A 484 4.40 -10.99 -7.42
C LYS A 484 4.01 -12.27 -6.65
N PRO A 485 2.99 -13.05 -7.05
CA PRO A 485 2.64 -14.27 -6.31
C PRO A 485 3.80 -15.27 -6.24
N GLY A 486 4.08 -15.78 -5.03
CA GLY A 486 5.18 -16.70 -4.74
C GLY A 486 6.51 -16.03 -4.36
N ASP A 487 6.60 -14.70 -4.44
CA ASP A 487 7.70 -13.93 -3.88
C ASP A 487 7.43 -13.55 -2.42
N VAL A 488 8.39 -12.87 -1.80
CA VAL A 488 8.34 -12.41 -0.41
C VAL A 488 8.60 -10.91 -0.41
N SER A 489 7.76 -10.15 0.27
CA SER A 489 7.94 -8.70 0.45
C SER A 489 9.25 -8.38 1.19
N VAL A 490 9.70 -7.13 1.06
CA VAL A 490 10.82 -6.58 1.87
C VAL A 490 10.56 -6.73 3.38
N ASN A 491 9.29 -6.70 3.75
CA ASN A 491 8.75 -6.82 5.11
C ASN A 491 8.35 -8.27 5.46
N GLY A 492 8.72 -9.23 4.62
CA GLY A 492 8.63 -10.65 4.92
C GLY A 492 7.29 -11.34 4.81
N MET A 493 6.24 -10.62 4.39
CA MET A 493 4.96 -11.21 3.98
C MET A 493 5.14 -12.06 2.72
N ASN A 494 4.56 -13.26 2.73
CA ASN A 494 4.44 -14.11 1.54
C ASN A 494 3.38 -13.54 0.61
N TYR A 495 3.75 -13.27 -0.64
CA TYR A 495 2.76 -12.87 -1.65
C TYR A 495 2.06 -14.10 -2.21
N SER A 496 0.73 -14.05 -2.22
CA SER A 496 -0.15 -15.04 -2.82
C SER A 496 -0.91 -14.43 -4.01
N ASP A 497 -1.79 -15.23 -4.62
CA ASP A 497 -2.73 -14.75 -5.64
C ASP A 497 -3.96 -14.04 -5.02
N GLY A 498 -4.05 -13.95 -3.70
CA GLY A 498 -5.14 -13.33 -2.96
C GLY A 498 -4.78 -11.99 -2.33
N PHE A 499 -5.71 -11.44 -1.55
CA PHE A 499 -5.46 -10.30 -0.68
C PHE A 499 -4.69 -10.79 0.55
N ASP A 500 -3.41 -10.48 0.62
CA ASP A 500 -2.58 -10.81 1.77
C ASP A 500 -2.65 -9.71 2.83
N MET A 501 -2.80 -10.14 4.07
CA MET A 501 -2.90 -9.27 5.24
C MET A 501 -1.99 -9.78 6.34
N ALA A 502 -1.23 -8.87 6.94
CA ALA A 502 -0.57 -9.09 8.22
C ALA A 502 -1.32 -8.34 9.32
N VAL A 503 -1.47 -9.00 10.48
CA VAL A 503 -1.98 -8.39 11.70
C VAL A 503 -0.92 -8.50 12.78
N TYR A 504 -0.62 -7.38 13.43
CA TYR A 504 0.35 -7.31 14.51
C TYR A 504 -0.43 -7.11 15.80
N ILE A 505 -0.34 -8.09 16.69
CA ILE A 505 -0.90 -7.97 18.03
C ILE A 505 0.27 -7.75 18.97
N LYS A 506 0.31 -6.54 19.54
CA LYS A 506 1.34 -6.16 20.48
C LYS A 506 0.78 -6.35 21.89
N GLY A 507 1.47 -7.13 22.69
CA GLY A 507 1.67 -6.79 24.09
C GLY A 507 0.78 -7.39 25.17
N ASP A 508 1.33 -7.17 26.36
CA ASP A 508 0.83 -7.18 27.75
C ASP A 508 0.03 -8.39 28.28
N ILE A 509 0.02 -8.50 29.62
CA ILE A 509 -0.46 -9.67 30.38
C ILE A 509 -1.93 -10.04 30.10
N LYS A 510 -2.75 -9.08 29.67
CA LYS A 510 -4.18 -9.31 29.48
C LYS A 510 -4.42 -9.90 28.08
N PRO A 511 -5.16 -11.02 27.96
CA PRO A 511 -5.45 -11.59 26.67
C PRO A 511 -6.30 -10.65 25.80
N ALA A 512 -5.98 -10.58 24.51
CA ALA A 512 -6.78 -9.99 23.45
C ALA A 512 -7.25 -11.08 22.47
N THR A 513 -8.40 -10.87 21.83
CA THR A 513 -8.93 -11.79 20.83
C THR A 513 -9.04 -11.08 19.48
N VAL A 514 -8.59 -11.73 18.41
CA VAL A 514 -8.87 -11.36 17.03
C VAL A 514 -9.75 -12.44 16.42
N TYR A 515 -10.86 -12.05 15.80
CA TYR A 515 -11.88 -12.98 15.35
C TYR A 515 -11.77 -13.25 13.86
N SER A 516 -12.02 -12.22 13.05
CA SER A 516 -12.10 -12.34 11.61
C SER A 516 -11.73 -11.04 10.91
N ALA A 517 -11.40 -11.14 9.64
CA ALA A 517 -11.31 -10.01 8.72
C ALA A 517 -12.25 -10.23 7.54
N GLU A 518 -12.80 -9.15 7.01
CA GLU A 518 -13.67 -9.13 5.83
C GLU A 518 -13.19 -8.08 4.85
N LEU A 519 -12.94 -8.49 3.59
CA LEU A 519 -12.67 -7.59 2.48
C LEU A 519 -13.99 -7.32 1.74
N LEU A 520 -14.38 -6.05 1.67
CA LEU A 520 -15.59 -5.56 1.02
C LEU A 520 -15.19 -4.69 -0.16
N MET A 521 -15.68 -4.96 -1.38
CA MET A 521 -15.30 -4.18 -2.57
C MET A 521 -16.46 -3.97 -3.53
N ASP A 522 -16.51 -2.76 -4.10
CA ASP A 522 -17.22 -2.41 -5.32
C ASP A 522 -16.21 -2.01 -6.39
N TYR A 523 -16.47 -2.48 -7.62
CA TYR A 523 -15.59 -2.22 -8.74
C TYR A 523 -16.37 -2.32 -10.05
N GLU A 524 -15.85 -1.64 -11.07
CA GLU A 524 -16.44 -1.62 -12.40
C GLU A 524 -15.43 -2.05 -13.46
N LEU A 525 -15.91 -2.80 -14.46
CA LEU A 525 -15.07 -3.21 -15.59
C LEU A 525 -14.67 -2.00 -16.42
N VAL A 526 -13.38 -1.86 -16.67
CA VAL A 526 -12.82 -0.78 -17.48
C VAL A 526 -12.51 -1.33 -18.86
N THR A 527 -13.04 -0.66 -19.88
CA THR A 527 -12.76 -1.02 -21.28
C THR A 527 -11.62 -0.15 -21.80
N PRO A 528 -10.48 -0.74 -22.19
CA PRO A 528 -9.38 0.03 -22.78
C PRO A 528 -9.81 0.71 -24.09
N TYR A 529 -9.35 1.94 -24.29
CA TYR A 529 -9.49 2.67 -25.53
C TYR A 529 -8.49 2.17 -26.57
N ALA A 530 -8.94 2.06 -27.82
CA ALA A 530 -8.12 1.62 -28.94
C ALA A 530 -6.93 2.54 -29.21
N VAL A 531 -5.93 2.05 -29.96
CA VAL A 531 -4.77 2.83 -30.39
C VAL A 531 -5.22 4.11 -31.11
N GLU A 532 -4.50 5.22 -30.91
CA GLU A 532 -4.78 6.53 -31.54
C GLU A 532 -6.14 7.17 -31.18
N ALA A 533 -6.86 6.62 -30.20
CA ALA A 533 -8.12 7.20 -29.76
C ALA A 533 -7.91 8.51 -28.98
N ASP A 534 -8.79 9.48 -29.23
CA ASP A 534 -9.02 10.64 -28.36
C ASP A 534 -9.83 10.17 -27.14
N VAL A 535 -9.23 10.25 -25.95
CA VAL A 535 -9.81 9.81 -24.68
C VAL A 535 -10.09 11.04 -23.83
N VAL A 536 -11.34 11.24 -23.44
CA VAL A 536 -11.77 12.44 -22.70
C VAL A 536 -12.53 11.99 -21.45
N GLY A 537 -12.03 12.39 -20.29
CA GLY A 537 -12.68 12.22 -18.99
C GLY A 537 -13.77 13.26 -18.75
N THR A 538 -14.12 13.43 -17.49
CA THR A 538 -15.27 14.18 -16.98
C THR A 538 -14.80 15.33 -16.09
N ASP A 539 -15.70 15.88 -15.27
CA ASP A 539 -15.34 16.91 -14.28
C ASP A 539 -15.10 16.26 -12.88
N GLY A 540 -15.03 14.94 -12.80
CA GLY A 540 -14.72 14.18 -11.58
C GLY A 540 -13.53 13.25 -11.80
N ASN A 541 -13.20 12.41 -10.82
CA ASN A 541 -12.05 11.51 -10.90
C ASN A 541 -12.24 10.45 -12.00
N ASP A 542 -11.34 10.41 -12.98
CA ASP A 542 -11.43 9.49 -14.10
C ASP A 542 -10.29 8.46 -14.16
N PHE A 543 -10.64 7.23 -14.53
CA PHE A 543 -9.68 6.18 -14.83
C PHE A 543 -9.65 5.91 -16.34
N LEU A 544 -8.59 6.39 -17.00
CA LEU A 544 -8.50 6.46 -18.46
C LEU A 544 -7.43 5.49 -18.97
N VAL A 545 -7.85 4.39 -19.59
CA VAL A 545 -6.96 3.31 -20.04
C VAL A 545 -6.83 3.28 -21.55
N GLY A 546 -5.64 3.58 -22.07
CA GLY A 546 -5.32 3.47 -23.50
C GLY A 546 -4.33 2.34 -23.78
N ILE A 547 -4.43 1.75 -24.97
CA ILE A 547 -3.52 0.69 -25.42
C ILE A 547 -2.30 1.22 -26.21
N GLY A 548 -2.27 2.52 -26.55
CA GLY A 548 -1.09 3.19 -27.12
C GLY A 548 -1.41 4.35 -28.08
N SER A 549 -0.48 5.30 -28.25
CA SER A 549 -0.64 6.49 -29.10
C SER A 549 -1.89 7.33 -28.80
N ASN A 550 -2.42 7.26 -27.58
CA ASN A 550 -3.67 7.90 -27.22
C ASN A 550 -3.48 9.40 -26.94
N ALA A 551 -4.54 10.18 -27.19
CA ALA A 551 -4.60 11.59 -26.79
C ALA A 551 -5.59 11.73 -25.63
N PHE A 552 -5.08 11.94 -24.43
CA PHE A 552 -5.87 12.05 -23.21
C PHE A 552 -6.17 13.51 -22.85
N THR A 553 -7.39 13.72 -22.41
CA THR A 553 -7.85 14.92 -21.68
C THR A 553 -8.59 14.43 -20.44
N GLY A 554 -8.03 14.65 -19.24
CA GLY A 554 -8.60 14.19 -17.97
C GLY A 554 -9.87 14.96 -17.61
N GLY A 555 -9.76 16.29 -17.61
CA GLY A 555 -10.81 17.19 -17.18
C GLY A 555 -10.51 17.80 -15.82
N ALA A 556 -11.39 17.62 -14.84
CA ALA A 556 -11.18 18.11 -13.48
C ALA A 556 -11.39 16.94 -12.51
N GLY A 557 -10.71 16.97 -11.36
CA GLY A 557 -10.70 15.82 -10.45
C GLY A 557 -9.31 15.22 -10.40
N THR A 558 -9.16 14.09 -9.71
CA THR A 558 -7.91 13.32 -9.71
C THR A 558 -8.01 12.24 -10.78
N ASP A 559 -7.19 12.35 -11.83
CA ASP A 559 -7.25 11.45 -12.97
C ASP A 559 -6.08 10.46 -12.99
N LEU A 560 -6.36 9.20 -13.35
CA LEU A 560 -5.34 8.17 -13.55
C LEU A 560 -5.27 7.76 -15.02
N PHE A 561 -4.14 8.06 -15.66
CA PHE A 561 -3.89 7.79 -17.08
C PHE A 561 -3.02 6.55 -17.28
N VAL A 562 -3.58 5.49 -17.85
CA VAL A 562 -2.82 4.28 -18.23
C VAL A 562 -2.46 4.37 -19.71
N LEU A 563 -1.17 4.46 -20.01
CA LEU A 563 -0.68 4.99 -21.30
C LEU A 563 -0.60 3.97 -22.44
N SER A 564 -0.28 2.73 -22.11
CA SER A 564 0.08 1.66 -23.06
C SER A 564 -0.28 0.29 -22.50
N TYR A 565 -1.53 0.11 -22.05
CA TYR A 565 -1.95 -1.17 -21.50
C TYR A 565 -1.81 -2.28 -22.55
N GLY A 566 -1.05 -3.33 -22.22
CA GLY A 566 -0.86 -4.49 -23.09
C GLY A 566 0.38 -4.49 -23.98
N SER A 567 1.23 -3.48 -23.90
CA SER A 567 2.54 -3.49 -24.57
C SER A 567 3.52 -4.54 -24.03
N SER A 568 3.19 -5.21 -22.92
CA SER A 568 3.89 -6.41 -22.44
C SER A 568 3.64 -7.65 -23.31
N VAL A 569 2.62 -7.64 -24.16
CA VAL A 569 2.34 -8.73 -25.09
C VAL A 569 3.37 -8.71 -26.21
N GLU A 570 3.98 -9.86 -26.50
CA GLU A 570 5.00 -9.99 -27.54
C GLU A 570 4.47 -9.50 -28.89
N GLY A 571 5.16 -8.55 -29.52
CA GLY A 571 4.80 -8.00 -30.83
C GLY A 571 3.98 -6.71 -30.81
N VAL A 572 3.50 -6.25 -29.66
CA VAL A 572 2.79 -4.95 -29.53
C VAL A 572 3.81 -3.82 -29.34
N PRO A 573 3.93 -2.85 -30.26
CA PRO A 573 4.91 -1.78 -30.13
C PRO A 573 4.49 -0.77 -29.05
N LEU A 574 5.45 -0.41 -28.17
CA LEU A 574 5.32 0.74 -27.29
C LEU A 574 5.23 2.02 -28.12
N THR A 575 4.13 2.76 -27.96
CA THR A 575 3.92 4.02 -28.66
C THR A 575 3.51 5.13 -27.70
N ALA A 576 4.04 6.34 -27.91
CA ALA A 576 3.88 7.45 -26.98
C ALA A 576 2.45 8.01 -26.99
N SER A 577 1.86 8.11 -25.81
CA SER A 577 0.58 8.81 -25.59
C SER A 577 0.83 10.28 -25.22
N THR A 578 -0.18 11.13 -25.39
CA THR A 578 -0.13 12.57 -25.04
C THR A 578 -1.22 12.91 -24.05
N ILE A 579 -0.91 13.74 -23.05
CA ILE A 579 -1.88 14.22 -22.05
C ILE A 579 -1.90 15.74 -22.07
N SER A 580 -3.10 16.31 -22.26
CA SER A 580 -3.24 17.75 -22.55
C SER A 580 -3.37 18.67 -21.34
N ASP A 581 -3.78 18.13 -20.20
CA ASP A 581 -4.29 18.88 -19.04
C ASP A 581 -3.87 18.28 -17.69
N PHE A 582 -2.79 17.49 -17.68
CA PHE A 582 -2.25 16.87 -16.47
C PHE A 582 -1.92 17.91 -15.37
N GLU A 583 -2.51 17.75 -14.19
CA GLU A 583 -2.29 18.58 -13.00
C GLU A 583 -1.33 17.90 -12.01
N VAL A 584 -0.14 18.46 -11.84
CA VAL A 584 0.90 17.93 -10.93
C VAL A 584 0.42 17.88 -9.49
N GLY A 585 0.60 16.73 -8.83
CA GLY A 585 0.15 16.50 -7.46
C GLY A 585 -1.35 16.23 -7.31
N THR A 586 -2.10 16.16 -8.43
CA THR A 586 -3.53 15.82 -8.45
C THR A 586 -3.80 14.62 -9.37
N ASP A 587 -3.10 14.53 -10.50
CA ASP A 587 -3.22 13.43 -11.44
C ASP A 587 -2.08 12.41 -11.30
N ALA A 588 -2.31 11.20 -11.78
CA ALA A 588 -1.35 10.11 -11.73
C ALA A 588 -1.22 9.37 -13.08
N ILE A 589 -0.09 8.71 -13.26
CA ILE A 589 0.24 7.92 -14.45
C ILE A 589 0.35 6.44 -14.07
N GLY A 590 -0.43 5.60 -14.73
CA GLY A 590 -0.36 4.15 -14.58
C GLY A 590 0.64 3.52 -15.54
N LEU A 591 1.71 2.95 -14.98
CA LEU A 591 2.70 2.13 -15.68
C LEU A 591 2.39 0.65 -15.46
N ILE A 592 1.36 0.16 -16.17
CA ILE A 592 0.85 -1.19 -15.99
C ILE A 592 1.46 -2.15 -17.01
N GLY A 593 2.15 -3.18 -16.54
CA GLY A 593 2.76 -4.22 -17.37
C GLY A 593 4.02 -3.75 -18.11
N LEU A 594 4.74 -2.77 -17.58
CA LEU A 594 5.96 -2.24 -18.21
C LEU A 594 7.26 -2.79 -17.62
N GLY A 595 7.17 -3.69 -16.64
CA GLY A 595 8.33 -4.20 -15.90
C GLY A 595 8.95 -3.17 -14.97
N VAL A 596 8.20 -2.13 -14.61
CA VAL A 596 8.64 -1.04 -13.73
C VAL A 596 8.15 -1.32 -12.31
N SER A 597 9.04 -1.17 -11.34
CA SER A 597 8.80 -1.32 -9.90
C SER A 597 9.49 -0.21 -9.13
N ASP A 598 9.09 -0.02 -7.87
CA ASP A 598 9.74 0.83 -6.87
C ASP A 598 11.28 0.70 -6.86
N THR A 599 11.77 -0.53 -6.99
CA THR A 599 13.17 -0.94 -6.91
C THR A 599 13.96 -0.71 -8.19
N ASN A 600 13.30 -0.53 -9.34
CA ASN A 600 13.95 -0.34 -10.63
C ASN A 600 13.51 0.95 -11.36
N PHE A 601 12.64 1.75 -10.76
CA PHE A 601 12.06 2.94 -11.38
C PHE A 601 13.13 3.91 -11.88
N ALA A 602 14.14 4.21 -11.05
CA ALA A 602 15.21 5.14 -11.41
C ALA A 602 16.11 4.63 -12.56
N ASP A 603 16.18 3.32 -12.76
CA ASP A 603 16.92 2.71 -13.87
C ASP A 603 16.08 2.64 -15.15
N ASN A 604 14.76 2.44 -15.02
CA ASN A 604 13.86 2.18 -16.15
C ASN A 604 13.09 3.42 -16.63
N ILE A 605 12.92 4.46 -15.80
CA ILE A 605 12.15 5.66 -16.15
C ILE A 605 13.05 6.88 -16.17
N SER A 606 13.01 7.62 -17.28
CA SER A 606 13.65 8.93 -17.38
C SER A 606 12.66 10.00 -17.82
N GLN A 607 12.84 11.20 -17.29
CA GLN A 607 11.95 12.34 -17.50
C GLN A 607 12.74 13.52 -18.05
N VAL A 608 12.23 14.16 -19.11
CA VAL A 608 12.92 15.26 -19.79
C VAL A 608 11.95 16.42 -20.05
N VAL A 609 12.28 17.59 -19.51
CA VAL A 609 11.57 18.83 -19.83
C VAL A 609 11.99 19.30 -21.23
N ASN A 610 11.03 19.36 -22.15
CA ASN A 610 11.22 19.84 -23.52
C ASN A 610 10.29 21.03 -23.83
N GLY A 611 10.80 22.25 -23.67
CA GLY A 611 10.00 23.45 -23.84
C GLY A 611 9.07 23.67 -22.66
N THR A 612 7.75 23.61 -22.89
CA THR A 612 6.72 23.65 -21.83
C THR A 612 6.23 22.27 -21.43
N ASN A 613 6.68 21.21 -22.11
CA ASN A 613 6.20 19.85 -21.91
C ASN A 613 7.16 19.04 -21.02
N LEU A 614 6.63 17.97 -20.42
CA LEU A 614 7.41 16.89 -19.81
C LEU A 614 7.29 15.63 -20.68
N GLU A 615 8.41 15.06 -21.09
CA GLU A 615 8.49 13.81 -21.83
C GLU A 615 8.96 12.70 -20.90
N ILE A 616 8.26 11.55 -20.91
CA ILE A 616 8.57 10.39 -20.08
C ILE A 616 9.00 9.24 -20.98
N TYR A 617 10.12 8.63 -20.65
CA TYR A 617 10.75 7.57 -21.42
C TYR A 617 10.93 6.30 -20.59
N LEU A 618 10.72 5.16 -21.21
CA LEU A 618 11.03 3.83 -20.69
C LEU A 618 12.37 3.35 -21.28
N ASP A 619 13.29 2.96 -20.41
CA ASP A 619 14.53 2.25 -20.74
C ASP A 619 14.28 0.75 -20.59
N THR A 620 14.05 0.05 -21.71
CA THR A 620 13.62 -1.37 -21.72
C THR A 620 14.74 -2.36 -21.43
N ASP A 621 15.99 -1.89 -21.38
CA ASP A 621 17.17 -2.76 -21.44
C ASP A 621 18.10 -2.44 -20.29
N GLY A 622 17.63 -2.68 -19.05
CA GLY A 622 18.46 -2.60 -17.84
C GLY A 622 19.90 -3.06 -18.10
N ALA A 623 20.81 -2.09 -18.19
CA ALA A 623 22.27 -2.22 -18.31
C ALA A 623 22.91 -2.73 -19.63
N GLU A 624 22.27 -2.73 -20.81
CA GLU A 624 23.00 -2.90 -22.10
C GLU A 624 23.29 -1.53 -22.75
N ALA A 625 24.57 -1.15 -22.81
CA ALA A 625 24.98 0.14 -23.38
C ALA A 625 24.68 0.24 -24.89
N GLY A 626 23.55 0.83 -25.27
CA GLY A 626 23.28 1.28 -26.64
C GLY A 626 21.85 1.13 -27.19
N ALA A 627 20.85 0.72 -26.40
CA ALA A 627 19.44 0.88 -26.80
C ALA A 627 19.00 2.34 -26.58
N ASP A 628 18.20 2.88 -27.50
CA ASP A 628 17.66 4.23 -27.34
C ASP A 628 16.38 4.14 -26.49
N PRO A 629 16.22 4.96 -25.42
CA PRO A 629 15.04 4.93 -24.58
C PRO A 629 13.77 5.25 -25.39
N VAL A 630 12.67 4.60 -25.05
CA VAL A 630 11.39 4.69 -25.78
C VAL A 630 10.51 5.75 -25.13
N LEU A 631 10.07 6.76 -25.90
CA LEU A 631 9.09 7.74 -25.43
C LEU A 631 7.74 7.05 -25.20
N ILE A 632 7.19 7.17 -23.98
CA ILE A 632 5.90 6.57 -23.62
C ILE A 632 4.83 7.63 -23.31
N ALA A 633 5.22 8.83 -22.89
CA ALA A 633 4.29 9.91 -22.58
C ALA A 633 4.84 11.29 -22.97
N THR A 634 3.96 12.19 -23.42
CA THR A 634 4.21 13.63 -23.42
C THR A 634 3.09 14.35 -22.68
N LEU A 635 3.42 14.95 -21.54
CA LEU A 635 2.52 15.82 -20.78
C LEU A 635 2.71 17.25 -21.28
N THR A 636 1.66 17.86 -21.83
CA THR A 636 1.79 19.18 -22.44
C THR A 636 1.63 20.29 -21.41
N ASP A 637 2.46 21.33 -21.53
CA ASP A 637 2.38 22.55 -20.72
C ASP A 637 2.58 22.37 -19.18
N VAL A 638 3.07 21.22 -18.72
CA VAL A 638 3.30 20.88 -17.30
C VAL A 638 4.58 21.47 -16.71
N ALA A 639 5.58 21.82 -17.53
CA ALA A 639 6.93 22.14 -17.03
C ALA A 639 7.01 23.34 -16.06
N GLY A 640 5.99 24.21 -16.04
CA GLY A 640 5.91 25.35 -15.13
C GLY A 640 5.53 24.98 -13.70
N ASP A 641 4.90 23.82 -13.51
CA ASP A 641 4.30 23.38 -12.25
C ASP A 641 5.11 22.27 -11.56
N LEU A 642 6.18 21.80 -12.22
CA LEU A 642 7.11 20.81 -11.67
C LEU A 642 7.92 21.37 -10.50
N GLY A 643 8.16 20.51 -9.50
CA GLY A 643 8.99 20.80 -8.34
C GLY A 643 10.48 20.98 -8.65
N PRO A 644 11.33 21.10 -7.61
CA PRO A 644 12.78 21.32 -7.74
C PRO A 644 13.51 20.24 -8.56
N SER A 645 12.99 19.01 -8.56
CA SER A 645 13.46 17.87 -9.35
C SER A 645 13.27 18.06 -10.87
N GLN A 646 12.42 19.01 -11.28
CA GLN A 646 11.97 19.22 -12.66
C GLN A 646 11.35 17.97 -13.31
N GLY A 647 10.73 17.11 -12.49
CA GLY A 647 10.01 15.91 -12.91
C GLY A 647 8.97 15.52 -11.85
N LEU A 648 8.14 14.54 -12.20
CA LEU A 648 7.17 13.90 -11.33
C LEU A 648 7.86 13.00 -10.29
N VAL A 649 7.25 12.86 -9.11
CA VAL A 649 7.72 12.06 -7.98
C VAL A 649 7.14 10.65 -8.07
N MET A 650 7.98 9.63 -7.92
CA MET A 650 7.58 8.23 -8.10
C MET A 650 6.39 7.84 -7.22
N GLU A 651 6.49 8.07 -5.91
CA GLU A 651 5.50 7.61 -4.92
C GLU A 651 4.18 8.40 -4.97
N GLU A 652 4.19 9.60 -5.56
CA GLU A 652 3.04 10.49 -5.59
C GLU A 652 2.28 10.39 -6.93
N ASP A 653 3.02 10.39 -8.04
CA ASP A 653 2.47 10.60 -9.38
C ASP A 653 2.40 9.32 -10.23
N PHE A 654 2.98 8.18 -9.78
CA PHE A 654 3.02 6.95 -10.57
C PHE A 654 2.40 5.75 -9.86
N LEU A 655 1.47 5.09 -10.55
CA LEU A 655 0.98 3.76 -10.18
C LEU A 655 1.78 2.70 -10.96
N LEU A 656 2.49 1.83 -10.24
CA LEU A 656 3.32 0.77 -10.82
C LEU A 656 2.66 -0.59 -10.56
N ALA A 657 2.36 -1.35 -11.61
CA ALA A 657 1.76 -2.68 -11.47
C ALA A 657 2.15 -3.59 -12.63
N ASN A 658 2.63 -4.81 -12.37
CA ASN A 658 2.99 -5.78 -13.41
C ASN A 658 2.25 -7.11 -13.16
N PRO A 659 0.94 -7.19 -13.47
CA PRO A 659 0.09 -8.36 -13.22
C PRO A 659 0.49 -9.66 -13.99
N GLY A 660 1.69 -9.68 -14.61
CA GLY A 660 2.12 -10.70 -15.56
C GLY A 660 1.28 -10.72 -16.84
N ALA A 661 1.63 -11.60 -17.77
CA ALA A 661 0.73 -11.94 -18.86
C ALA A 661 -0.47 -12.74 -18.31
N GLY A 662 -1.65 -12.59 -18.92
CA GLY A 662 -2.73 -13.55 -18.70
C GLY A 662 -2.32 -14.91 -19.24
N ASP A 663 -2.63 -16.00 -18.52
CA ASP A 663 -2.45 -17.35 -19.05
C ASP A 663 -3.55 -17.64 -20.09
N ALA A 664 -3.30 -17.29 -21.35
CA ALA A 664 -4.11 -17.78 -22.45
C ALA A 664 -3.93 -19.31 -22.59
N PRO A 665 -4.98 -20.08 -22.94
CA PRO A 665 -4.81 -21.48 -23.28
C PRO A 665 -3.80 -21.57 -24.45
N VAL A 666 -2.74 -22.37 -24.33
CA VAL A 666 -1.80 -22.65 -25.42
C VAL A 666 -2.09 -24.04 -25.99
N SER A 667 -2.60 -24.11 -27.22
CA SER A 667 -2.89 -25.37 -27.91
C SER A 667 -2.11 -25.44 -29.21
N GLU A 668 -1.12 -26.33 -29.29
CA GLU A 668 -0.44 -26.71 -30.55
C GLU A 668 -1.28 -27.67 -31.43
N ALA A 669 -2.55 -27.91 -31.05
CA ALA A 669 -3.49 -28.76 -31.76
C ALA A 669 -4.70 -27.93 -32.23
N PRO A 670 -5.33 -28.29 -33.35
CA PRO A 670 -6.50 -27.57 -33.83
C PRO A 670 -7.58 -27.47 -32.75
N ILE A 671 -8.16 -26.29 -32.61
CA ILE A 671 -9.25 -26.01 -31.69
C ILE A 671 -10.54 -26.44 -32.38
N GLU A 672 -10.99 -27.65 -32.04
CA GLU A 672 -12.17 -28.26 -32.64
C GLU A 672 -13.41 -28.05 -31.77
N GLY A 673 -14.46 -27.52 -32.40
CA GLY A 673 -15.82 -27.50 -31.87
C GLY A 673 -16.50 -28.86 -31.93
N THR A 674 -17.83 -28.84 -31.93
CA THR A 674 -18.68 -30.03 -31.93
C THR A 674 -19.67 -29.98 -33.08
N SER A 675 -20.67 -30.85 -33.07
CA SER A 675 -21.80 -30.73 -34.01
C SER A 675 -22.94 -29.88 -33.45
N GLY A 676 -22.66 -29.04 -32.46
CA GLY A 676 -23.59 -28.16 -31.76
C GLY A 676 -23.18 -26.71 -31.94
N ASN A 677 -23.88 -25.78 -31.28
CA ASN A 677 -23.48 -24.37 -31.30
C ASN A 677 -22.40 -24.16 -30.25
N ASP A 678 -21.21 -23.77 -30.69
CA ASP A 678 -20.03 -23.67 -29.86
C ASP A 678 -19.52 -22.23 -29.74
N HIS A 679 -18.82 -21.98 -28.65
CA HIS A 679 -18.08 -20.75 -28.43
C HIS A 679 -16.61 -21.14 -28.35
N LEU A 680 -15.85 -20.82 -29.39
CA LEU A 680 -14.46 -21.20 -29.55
C LEU A 680 -13.58 -19.96 -29.47
N THR A 681 -12.47 -20.10 -28.77
CA THR A 681 -11.49 -19.04 -28.57
C THR A 681 -10.12 -19.64 -28.82
N GLY A 682 -9.36 -18.98 -29.69
CA GLY A 682 -7.97 -19.28 -30.02
C GLY A 682 -7.02 -19.02 -28.86
N THR A 683 -5.76 -18.84 -29.21
CA THR A 683 -4.62 -18.61 -28.34
C THR A 683 -3.91 -17.32 -28.79
N LEU A 684 -2.76 -16.98 -28.22
CA LEU A 684 -2.00 -15.78 -28.63
C LEU A 684 -1.01 -16.06 -29.77
N GLY A 685 -0.98 -17.28 -30.31
CA GLY A 685 -0.14 -17.65 -31.44
C GLY A 685 -0.98 -18.31 -32.54
N ASP A 686 -0.37 -18.58 -33.68
CA ASP A 686 -1.04 -19.09 -34.88
C ASP A 686 -1.91 -20.34 -34.62
N ASP A 687 -3.22 -20.20 -34.76
CA ASP A 687 -4.19 -21.26 -34.51
C ASP A 687 -4.84 -21.83 -35.76
N GLU A 688 -5.31 -23.07 -35.63
CA GLU A 688 -6.24 -23.69 -36.55
C GLU A 688 -7.55 -23.96 -35.80
N ILE A 689 -8.62 -23.22 -36.14
CA ILE A 689 -9.89 -23.28 -35.41
C ILE A 689 -10.99 -23.82 -36.32
N LEU A 690 -11.62 -24.93 -35.90
CA LEU A 690 -12.63 -25.66 -36.66
C LEU A 690 -13.96 -25.68 -35.88
N GLY A 691 -14.94 -24.86 -36.28
CA GLY A 691 -16.29 -24.81 -35.69
C GLY A 691 -17.10 -26.10 -35.91
N LEU A 692 -16.87 -26.74 -37.06
CA LEU A 692 -17.51 -27.98 -37.53
C LEU A 692 -18.97 -27.82 -37.95
N ALA A 693 -19.96 -28.02 -37.08
CA ALA A 693 -21.35 -27.89 -37.49
C ALA A 693 -22.15 -27.30 -36.35
N GLY A 694 -22.86 -26.21 -36.58
CA GLY A 694 -23.34 -25.41 -35.47
C GLY A 694 -23.74 -24.02 -35.94
N ASN A 695 -24.16 -23.19 -34.99
CA ASN A 695 -24.07 -21.75 -35.20
C ASN A 695 -23.06 -21.27 -34.17
N ASP A 696 -21.83 -21.13 -34.61
CA ASP A 696 -20.67 -20.99 -33.77
C ASP A 696 -20.28 -19.53 -33.63
N THR A 697 -19.57 -19.22 -32.55
CA THR A 697 -18.92 -17.92 -32.36
C THR A 697 -17.46 -18.20 -32.10
N ILE A 698 -16.59 -17.74 -33.00
CA ILE A 698 -15.18 -18.09 -33.05
C ILE A 698 -14.33 -16.82 -32.97
N TYR A 699 -13.37 -16.81 -32.04
CA TYR A 699 -12.37 -15.75 -31.87
C TYR A 699 -10.97 -16.32 -32.09
N GLY A 700 -10.21 -15.79 -33.05
CA GLY A 700 -8.80 -16.16 -33.32
C GLY A 700 -7.84 -15.63 -32.27
N LEU A 701 -8.01 -14.35 -31.91
CA LEU A 701 -7.23 -13.58 -30.93
C LEU A 701 -5.97 -12.95 -31.49
N SER A 702 -4.80 -13.58 -31.39
CA SER A 702 -3.54 -13.02 -31.87
C SER A 702 -2.70 -14.12 -32.53
N GLY A 703 -1.91 -13.77 -33.53
CA GLY A 703 -1.22 -14.76 -34.37
C GLY A 703 -1.86 -14.86 -35.75
N ASP A 704 -1.25 -15.59 -36.66
CA ASP A 704 -1.78 -15.77 -38.02
C ASP A 704 -2.75 -16.97 -38.04
N ASP A 705 -4.05 -16.72 -37.80
CA ASP A 705 -5.02 -17.79 -37.56
C ASP A 705 -5.67 -18.33 -38.83
N THR A 706 -6.06 -19.61 -38.81
CA THR A 706 -6.92 -20.22 -39.83
C THR A 706 -8.26 -20.60 -39.21
N ILE A 707 -9.33 -19.92 -39.61
CA ILE A 707 -10.66 -20.05 -39.02
C ILE A 707 -11.64 -20.66 -40.03
N ASP A 708 -12.13 -21.86 -39.73
CA ASP A 708 -13.22 -22.54 -40.46
C ASP A 708 -14.45 -22.62 -39.56
N GLY A 709 -15.47 -21.80 -39.85
CA GLY A 709 -16.76 -21.83 -39.15
C GLY A 709 -17.48 -23.18 -39.30
N GLY A 710 -17.19 -23.92 -40.37
CA GLY A 710 -17.90 -25.14 -40.69
C GLY A 710 -19.31 -24.86 -41.20
N ALA A 711 -20.26 -25.75 -40.90
CA ALA A 711 -21.62 -25.68 -41.41
C ALA A 711 -22.58 -24.98 -40.44
N GLY A 712 -23.12 -23.83 -40.84
CA GLY A 712 -24.31 -23.25 -40.24
C GLY A 712 -24.34 -21.72 -40.31
N PHE A 713 -24.59 -21.04 -39.18
CA PHE A 713 -24.50 -19.58 -39.14
C PHE A 713 -23.49 -19.13 -38.11
N ASP A 714 -22.29 -18.80 -38.58
CA ASP A 714 -21.11 -18.63 -37.74
C ASP A 714 -20.67 -17.17 -37.69
N LEU A 715 -20.24 -16.75 -36.50
CA LEU A 715 -19.71 -15.40 -36.23
C LEU A 715 -18.21 -15.53 -36.02
N LEU A 716 -17.42 -14.96 -36.93
CA LEU A 716 -15.97 -15.13 -36.98
C LEU A 716 -15.27 -13.80 -36.69
N TYR A 717 -14.29 -13.85 -35.80
CA TYR A 717 -13.41 -12.75 -35.41
C TYR A 717 -11.98 -13.25 -35.52
N GLY A 718 -11.17 -12.61 -36.37
CA GLY A 718 -9.75 -12.97 -36.57
C GLY A 718 -8.90 -12.48 -35.41
N GLY A 719 -9.03 -11.20 -35.06
CA GLY A 719 -8.18 -10.56 -34.06
C GLY A 719 -6.96 -9.90 -34.69
N VAL A 720 -5.79 -10.06 -34.07
CA VAL A 720 -4.53 -9.39 -34.45
C VAL A 720 -3.60 -10.38 -35.13
N GLY A 721 -3.37 -10.21 -36.42
CA GLY A 721 -2.46 -11.06 -37.19
C GLY A 721 -2.84 -11.05 -38.66
N ALA A 722 -2.20 -11.90 -39.46
CA ALA A 722 -2.61 -12.14 -40.84
C ALA A 722 -3.50 -13.38 -40.92
N ASP A 723 -4.82 -13.16 -40.79
CA ASP A 723 -5.78 -14.26 -40.63
C ASP A 723 -6.27 -14.83 -41.94
N THR A 724 -6.70 -16.09 -41.90
CA THR A 724 -7.25 -16.84 -43.02
C THR A 724 -8.64 -17.35 -42.67
N PHE A 725 -9.66 -16.76 -43.28
CA PHE A 725 -11.05 -17.21 -43.14
C PHE A 725 -11.39 -18.23 -44.24
N VAL A 726 -11.84 -19.41 -43.86
CA VAL A 726 -12.18 -20.48 -44.79
C VAL A 726 -13.62 -20.31 -45.29
N PHE A 727 -13.79 -20.19 -46.61
CA PHE A 727 -15.09 -20.21 -47.26
C PHE A 727 -15.26 -21.53 -48.04
N ALA A 728 -16.11 -22.41 -47.54
CA ALA A 728 -16.21 -23.81 -47.97
C ALA A 728 -17.58 -24.21 -48.56
N ASP A 729 -17.58 -25.28 -49.37
CA ASP A 729 -18.83 -25.95 -49.79
C ASP A 729 -19.55 -26.54 -48.57
N GLY A 730 -20.71 -26.00 -48.24
CA GLY A 730 -21.47 -26.37 -47.05
C GLY A 730 -21.38 -25.42 -45.87
N THR A 731 -20.67 -24.29 -46.00
CA THR A 731 -20.60 -23.21 -44.99
C THR A 731 -21.98 -22.65 -44.62
N ASN A 732 -22.92 -22.63 -45.56
CA ASN A 732 -24.19 -21.94 -45.46
C ASN A 732 -24.02 -20.43 -45.27
N VAL A 733 -23.87 -19.87 -44.06
CA VAL A 733 -23.83 -18.41 -43.89
C VAL A 733 -22.86 -17.98 -42.80
N ASP A 734 -21.74 -17.36 -43.17
CA ASP A 734 -20.79 -16.80 -42.18
C ASP A 734 -20.81 -15.28 -42.14
N MET A 735 -20.46 -14.73 -40.99
CA MET A 735 -20.21 -13.30 -40.81
C MET A 735 -18.86 -13.06 -40.14
N VAL A 736 -17.93 -12.46 -40.88
CA VAL A 736 -16.63 -12.00 -40.40
C VAL A 736 -16.74 -10.56 -39.94
N TYR A 737 -16.29 -10.25 -38.73
CA TYR A 737 -16.53 -8.95 -38.08
C TYR A 737 -15.41 -7.93 -38.26
N ASP A 738 -14.18 -8.38 -38.42
CA ASP A 738 -12.95 -7.59 -38.29
C ASP A 738 -11.95 -7.80 -39.44
N PHE A 739 -12.40 -8.36 -40.57
CA PHE A 739 -11.56 -8.62 -41.75
C PHE A 739 -10.75 -7.37 -42.17
N ASP A 740 -9.43 -7.42 -42.04
CA ASP A 740 -8.50 -6.37 -42.42
C ASP A 740 -8.00 -6.57 -43.86
N LEU A 741 -8.38 -5.64 -44.72
CA LEU A 741 -8.15 -5.75 -46.14
C LEU A 741 -6.67 -5.49 -46.49
N GLY A 742 -6.00 -6.53 -47.01
CA GLY A 742 -4.58 -6.48 -47.37
C GLY A 742 -3.65 -7.08 -46.31
N VAL A 743 -4.22 -7.49 -45.17
CA VAL A 743 -3.56 -8.29 -44.14
C VAL A 743 -4.17 -9.69 -44.14
N ASP A 744 -5.49 -9.79 -44.07
CA ASP A 744 -6.24 -11.04 -44.04
C ASP A 744 -6.49 -11.63 -45.43
N SER A 745 -6.81 -12.92 -45.45
CA SER A 745 -7.10 -13.68 -46.66
C SER A 745 -8.34 -14.57 -46.53
N ILE A 746 -8.91 -14.93 -47.68
CA ILE A 746 -10.02 -15.87 -47.76
C ILE A 746 -9.54 -17.12 -48.49
N GLN A 747 -9.56 -18.24 -47.78
CA GLN A 747 -9.27 -19.53 -48.37
C GLN A 747 -10.53 -20.14 -48.97
N LEU A 748 -10.50 -20.43 -50.27
CA LEU A 748 -11.60 -21.11 -50.96
C LEU A 748 -11.44 -22.63 -50.87
N SER A 749 -12.31 -23.29 -50.11
CA SER A 749 -12.34 -24.75 -49.98
C SER A 749 -13.49 -25.36 -50.76
N GLY A 750 -13.20 -26.27 -51.70
CA GLY A 750 -14.24 -26.87 -52.57
C GLY A 750 -14.76 -25.97 -53.69
N PHE A 751 -14.34 -24.70 -53.76
CA PHE A 751 -14.63 -23.76 -54.86
C PHE A 751 -13.37 -23.37 -55.64
N VAL A 752 -13.56 -22.83 -56.85
CA VAL A 752 -12.53 -21.99 -57.48
C VAL A 752 -12.99 -20.54 -57.48
N GLU A 753 -12.06 -19.58 -57.54
CA GLU A 753 -12.37 -18.14 -57.54
C GLU A 753 -13.48 -17.75 -58.55
N GLY A 754 -13.51 -18.41 -59.71
CA GLY A 754 -14.55 -18.16 -60.73
C GLY A 754 -15.98 -18.59 -60.35
N ASP A 755 -16.14 -19.37 -59.27
CA ASP A 755 -17.44 -19.80 -58.73
C ASP A 755 -17.99 -18.81 -57.69
N VAL A 756 -17.13 -17.94 -57.16
CA VAL A 756 -17.49 -16.96 -56.13
C VAL A 756 -17.96 -15.66 -56.78
N SER A 757 -19.11 -15.15 -56.35
CA SER A 757 -19.61 -13.85 -56.75
C SER A 757 -19.57 -12.87 -55.58
N VAL A 758 -18.88 -11.75 -55.81
CA VAL A 758 -18.67 -10.67 -54.84
C VAL A 758 -19.66 -9.54 -55.11
N SER A 759 -20.37 -9.09 -54.08
CA SER A 759 -21.36 -8.02 -54.20
C SER A 759 -21.49 -7.22 -52.90
N GLU A 760 -22.15 -6.07 -52.97
CA GLU A 760 -22.41 -5.24 -51.79
C GLU A 760 -23.49 -5.88 -50.89
N TYR A 761 -23.25 -5.92 -49.57
CA TYR A 761 -24.21 -6.37 -48.56
C TYR A 761 -24.85 -5.18 -47.82
N GLY A 762 -25.78 -4.50 -48.50
CA GLY A 762 -26.42 -3.31 -47.93
C GLY A 762 -25.39 -2.23 -47.58
N SER A 763 -25.52 -1.59 -46.41
CA SER A 763 -24.53 -0.64 -45.89
C SER A 763 -23.59 -1.28 -44.84
N ILE A 764 -23.57 -2.62 -44.78
CA ILE A 764 -22.94 -3.36 -43.68
C ILE A 764 -21.57 -3.90 -44.10
N GLY A 765 -21.37 -4.22 -45.38
CA GLY A 765 -20.07 -4.64 -45.90
C GLY A 765 -20.17 -5.39 -47.24
N THR A 766 -19.31 -6.37 -47.43
CA THR A 766 -19.17 -7.14 -48.68
C THR A 766 -19.75 -8.55 -48.53
N LEU A 767 -20.48 -9.03 -49.54
CA LEU A 767 -21.06 -10.37 -49.61
C LEU A 767 -20.35 -11.21 -50.67
N LEU A 768 -19.84 -12.35 -50.23
CA LEU A 768 -19.33 -13.46 -51.02
C LEU A 768 -20.43 -14.51 -51.17
N THR A 769 -20.61 -15.03 -52.37
CA THR A 769 -21.61 -16.09 -52.64
C THR A 769 -21.06 -17.15 -53.57
N ALA A 770 -21.26 -18.42 -53.22
CA ALA A 770 -20.98 -19.57 -54.07
C ALA A 770 -22.10 -20.59 -53.90
N GLY A 771 -22.94 -20.76 -54.92
CA GLY A 771 -24.08 -21.68 -54.82
C GLY A 771 -25.10 -21.26 -53.75
N ASP A 772 -25.25 -22.09 -52.72
CA ASP A 772 -26.13 -21.86 -51.56
C ASP A 772 -25.34 -21.38 -50.31
N ASP A 773 -24.04 -21.08 -50.46
CA ASP A 773 -23.15 -20.64 -49.39
C ASP A 773 -22.83 -19.13 -49.50
N TYR A 774 -22.73 -18.48 -48.34
CA TYR A 774 -22.61 -17.04 -48.18
C TYR A 774 -21.56 -16.71 -47.11
N MET A 775 -20.70 -15.72 -47.36
CA MET A 775 -19.83 -15.14 -46.34
C MET A 775 -19.93 -13.61 -46.41
N ILE A 776 -20.16 -12.98 -45.26
CA ILE A 776 -20.36 -11.54 -45.13
C ILE A 776 -19.15 -10.96 -44.41
N LEU A 777 -18.39 -10.10 -45.09
CA LEU A 777 -17.30 -9.33 -44.49
C LEU A 777 -17.87 -7.99 -44.01
N ARG A 778 -18.05 -7.84 -42.70
CA ARG A 778 -18.59 -6.61 -42.12
C ARG A 778 -17.55 -5.49 -42.20
N GLY A 779 -17.99 -4.27 -42.48
CA GLY A 779 -17.11 -3.09 -42.54
C GLY A 779 -16.26 -2.97 -43.80
N VAL A 780 -16.12 -4.05 -44.59
CA VAL A 780 -15.31 -4.05 -45.82
C VAL A 780 -16.09 -3.50 -47.01
N ASP A 781 -15.58 -2.44 -47.64
CA ASP A 781 -16.16 -1.87 -48.86
C ASP A 781 -15.87 -2.75 -50.08
N VAL A 782 -16.91 -3.01 -50.88
CA VAL A 782 -16.82 -3.92 -52.03
C VAL A 782 -15.92 -3.38 -53.14
N ALA A 783 -15.78 -2.05 -53.30
CA ALA A 783 -14.90 -1.48 -54.29
C ALA A 783 -13.44 -1.65 -53.89
N ASP A 784 -13.13 -1.47 -52.59
CA ASP A 784 -11.80 -1.67 -52.02
C ASP A 784 -11.44 -3.16 -52.10
N PHE A 785 -12.34 -4.07 -51.71
CA PHE A 785 -12.15 -5.52 -51.84
C PHE A 785 -11.79 -5.94 -53.27
N ASN A 786 -12.49 -5.40 -54.29
CA ASN A 786 -12.21 -5.71 -55.69
C ASN A 786 -10.94 -5.05 -56.24
N ALA A 787 -10.40 -4.05 -55.55
CA ALA A 787 -9.17 -3.38 -55.94
C ALA A 787 -7.92 -4.11 -55.43
N GLU A 788 -8.06 -4.92 -54.37
CA GLU A 788 -6.96 -5.67 -53.79
C GLU A 788 -6.64 -6.96 -54.56
N PRO A 789 -5.40 -7.12 -55.06
CA PRO A 789 -4.95 -8.38 -55.61
C PRO A 789 -4.68 -9.38 -54.49
N ASP A 790 -4.93 -10.67 -54.74
CA ASP A 790 -4.51 -11.79 -53.89
C ASP A 790 -5.29 -12.00 -52.57
N VAL A 791 -6.48 -11.40 -52.41
CA VAL A 791 -7.37 -11.66 -51.24
C VAL A 791 -7.86 -13.11 -51.16
N PHE A 792 -8.11 -13.73 -52.32
CA PHE A 792 -8.43 -15.16 -52.38
C PHE A 792 -7.15 -15.97 -52.50
N ILE A 793 -6.94 -16.86 -51.54
CA ILE A 793 -5.88 -17.86 -51.63
C ILE A 793 -6.46 -19.22 -52.04
N PRO A 794 -5.74 -20.00 -52.87
CA PRO A 794 -6.15 -21.36 -53.17
C PRO A 794 -6.17 -22.20 -51.89
N ASP A 795 -7.07 -23.17 -51.84
CA ASP A 795 -7.10 -24.21 -50.82
C ASP A 795 -5.68 -24.72 -50.48
N ASN A 796 -5.22 -24.43 -49.27
CA ASN A 796 -3.86 -24.74 -48.83
C ASN A 796 -3.81 -25.61 -47.55
N THR A 797 -4.93 -26.08 -47.02
CA THR A 797 -5.02 -26.83 -45.76
C THR A 797 -6.24 -27.78 -45.88
N LEU A 798 -6.27 -29.09 -45.58
CA LEU A 798 -5.62 -29.93 -44.59
C LEU A 798 -5.67 -31.41 -45.01
N MET A 799 -4.69 -32.20 -44.56
CA MET A 799 -4.60 -33.62 -44.84
C MET A 799 -5.83 -34.40 -44.33
N ALA A 800 -6.23 -35.37 -45.16
CA ALA A 800 -7.22 -36.42 -44.88
C ALA A 800 -7.00 -37.26 -43.61
#